data_AF-A0A536R4W8-F1
#
_entry.id   AF-A0A536R4W8-F1
#
_cell.length_a   1.000
_cell.length_b   1.000
_cell.length_c   1.000
_cell.angle_alpha   90.00
_cell.angle_beta   90.00
_cell.angle_gamma   90.00
#
_symmetry.space_group_name_H-M   'P 1'
#
loop_
_entity.id
_entity.type
_entity.pdbx_description
1 polymer ?
#
loop_
_entity_poly.entity_id
_entity_poly.type
_entity_poly.pdbx_seq_one_letter_code
_entity_poly.pdbx_strand_id
1 'polypeptide(L)'
;MTSVVLFVFGTNLLYLTFRAIRLPPPPRRRFVSDQEPVVCIQVPIYNERYVAERVIDAVCSIDWPRDRLHVQVLDDSDDETTHIAGKRIARWQRKGLHVDHVRRRSRNGFKAGALAFGLERTDARLIAIFDADFVPAPDFLRRTIGAFDEPSVGFVQARWGHLDEGYTLFTRLQAMAIDFHFLIEQPVRSAAGYFTNFTGTAGVWRRAAIEDAGGWSARTLTEDLDLSYRAQLRGWKSAYIEELVVPEELPVSIDAYRRQQSRWATGSFQSAFRLLGPVIRSTARAAVKFQAAIHLLAYGVGPVMLVQLACYPLLLLTLDQPGLKLPWYLTYASAISIVVGLTPWVGFIAAQTRRGRRWWAGLPAVFCQVVGAGMSLNTLLSLARAAKPGGVFVRTPKHRIVKAGQEWRNQAYVRVGDPRALIEAIAGLGALAMVPVALDRHQVLIAIYSGMFALGFLAVAGLSLVDLLEVLTLRRLGARALARIQRGAPVVALFGLASLLLLTAAQMREPFEDGYGHWLVAANLAATGHLHDPLFSMEDTWLPGYHVLAAAVLRLFGLWQIGALKAVSALLGVAAAACVYGLAPNVRQARLAVGLLVLNPVFLFTSGSAVVEPLLTALLMASALAAVRGRMKLAALLAALACVTSTKAWVWIAAAAAFTVFEILRSRTAGRAGARAMAWAVPALGILLFFQLGFAPVTNSMARGSIEVMSASVRGSIPPVGIERVLELGTTFGLAALPLFALGTVGAVTSLRSRHTKTWKFVYFPALAYLGVVFALVAAGTYSGSHRYLYPALPALALLAAGVLDRHRVAIGSLALGATAMLAVAFLPIFSSFADANSGLVAAGRAAAGSSRMLLTDSPTAAYYSGRQPAEITGSQALPAERTQALAWMRSHGVSMLVVENISYYRATELFPDLAQGKPTMPFVSAGPIDAFRVSGGKAVFAYRLLPDLTLDPASQGKTAPLAKGLTMGTAGTGEGMGFGVPIVRYRDGWVYSRTSSTVATTATSWKRTFQLDEMGGDAAHSYKFVPIASRGAVEVTYTLDGTGVAITVKPLWLQLGYSEVGILNEQSADFNDFAADGQPTLTNAAFGNWIPVTGSWARLRSGSLGVEWSLPAVAGASLYAGRELAAPDFDWAGLDYIFPSKFDGATYHINIQEAN
;
A
#
# COMPACT_ATOMS: atom_id res chain seq x y z
N MET A 1 -21.59 -13.46 -17.95
CA MET A 1 -23.02 -13.48 -17.58
C MET A 1 -23.36 -12.37 -16.59
N THR A 2 -22.79 -12.34 -15.38
CA THR A 2 -23.03 -11.29 -14.36
C THR A 2 -22.86 -9.87 -14.90
N SER A 3 -21.75 -9.59 -15.62
CA SER A 3 -21.49 -8.28 -16.22
C SER A 3 -22.56 -7.85 -17.23
N VAL A 4 -23.11 -8.78 -18.03
CA VAL A 4 -24.16 -8.51 -19.01
C VAL A 4 -25.46 -8.12 -18.30
N VAL A 5 -25.82 -8.84 -17.24
CA VAL A 5 -27.02 -8.54 -16.43
C VAL A 5 -26.89 -7.14 -15.82
N LEU A 6 -25.76 -6.83 -15.20
CA LEU A 6 -25.52 -5.51 -14.61
C LEU A 6 -25.49 -4.40 -15.66
N PHE A 7 -24.93 -4.67 -16.85
CA PHE A 7 -24.96 -3.75 -17.98
C PHE A 7 -26.40 -3.43 -18.43
N VAL A 8 -27.28 -4.44 -18.49
CA VAL A 8 -28.70 -4.23 -18.83
C VAL A 8 -29.39 -3.37 -17.77
N PHE A 9 -29.17 -3.63 -16.49
CA PHE A 9 -29.71 -2.79 -15.40
C PHE A 9 -29.19 -1.35 -15.49
N GLY A 10 -27.87 -1.16 -15.62
CA GLY A 10 -27.27 0.17 -15.67
C GLY A 10 -27.69 0.97 -16.91
N THR A 11 -27.86 0.31 -18.05
CA THR A 11 -28.39 0.93 -19.28
C THR A 11 -29.86 1.32 -19.12
N ASN A 12 -30.66 0.49 -18.45
CA ASN A 12 -32.05 0.84 -18.14
C ASN A 12 -32.14 2.06 -17.20
N LEU A 13 -31.26 2.15 -16.20
CA LEU A 13 -31.20 3.32 -15.31
C LEU A 13 -30.81 4.59 -16.08
N LEU A 14 -29.87 4.52 -17.03
CA LEU A 14 -29.57 5.63 -17.93
C LEU A 14 -30.77 6.02 -18.78
N TYR A 15 -31.47 5.04 -19.36
CA TYR A 15 -32.66 5.27 -20.15
C TYR A 15 -33.74 6.01 -19.33
N LEU A 16 -34.04 5.54 -18.12
CA LEU A 16 -35.01 6.19 -17.24
C LEU A 16 -34.54 7.58 -16.85
N THR A 17 -33.25 7.76 -16.52
CA THR A 17 -32.67 9.07 -16.20
C THR A 17 -32.79 10.05 -17.35
N PHE A 18 -32.43 9.63 -18.56
CA PHE A 18 -32.52 10.43 -19.78
C PHE A 18 -33.95 10.81 -20.13
N ARG A 19 -34.89 9.87 -19.96
CA ARG A 19 -36.32 10.14 -20.15
C ARG A 19 -36.81 11.12 -19.09
N ALA A 20 -36.39 10.96 -17.84
CA ALA A 20 -36.78 11.83 -16.75
C ALA A 20 -36.33 13.27 -17.01
N ILE A 21 -35.06 13.53 -17.32
CA ILE A 21 -34.60 14.91 -17.58
C ILE A 21 -35.31 15.60 -18.76
N ARG A 22 -35.96 14.83 -19.64
CA ARG A 22 -36.76 15.33 -20.77
C ARG A 22 -38.27 15.31 -20.53
N LEU A 23 -38.73 14.85 -19.37
CA LEU A 23 -40.16 14.88 -19.06
C LEU A 23 -40.60 16.33 -18.95
N PRO A 24 -41.65 16.75 -19.67
CA PRO A 24 -42.25 18.05 -19.45
C PRO A 24 -42.80 18.09 -18.01
N PRO A 25 -42.84 19.28 -17.39
CA PRO A 25 -43.50 19.42 -16.10
C PRO A 25 -44.93 18.89 -16.21
N PRO A 26 -45.40 18.10 -15.22
CA PRO A 26 -46.73 17.54 -15.28
C PRO A 26 -47.76 18.68 -15.40
N PRO A 27 -48.79 18.53 -16.24
CA PRO A 27 -49.83 19.55 -16.34
C PRO A 27 -50.46 19.78 -14.97
N ARG A 28 -50.69 21.04 -14.58
CA ARG A 28 -51.43 21.38 -13.36
C ARG A 28 -52.79 20.72 -13.43
N ARG A 29 -52.99 19.64 -12.65
CA ARG A 29 -54.28 18.96 -12.59
C ARG A 29 -55.28 19.89 -11.91
N ARG A 30 -56.46 19.99 -12.51
CA ARG A 30 -57.56 20.80 -11.99
C ARG A 30 -57.99 20.25 -10.63
N PHE A 31 -58.26 21.17 -9.70
CA PHE A 31 -59.01 20.84 -8.49
C PHE A 31 -60.39 20.30 -8.91
N VAL A 32 -60.91 19.33 -8.13
CA VAL A 32 -62.13 18.56 -8.46
C VAL A 32 -63.33 19.48 -8.74
N SER A 33 -64.16 19.05 -9.69
CA SER A 33 -65.46 19.61 -10.07
C SER A 33 -66.49 19.50 -8.93
N ASP A 34 -67.72 19.98 -9.16
CA ASP A 34 -68.76 20.31 -8.17
C ASP A 34 -69.26 19.17 -7.24
N GLN A 35 -68.60 18.00 -7.16
CA GLN A 35 -68.94 16.92 -6.22
C GLN A 35 -67.71 16.28 -5.54
N GLU A 36 -67.54 16.55 -4.24
CA GLU A 36 -66.50 15.93 -3.40
C GLU A 36 -66.91 14.51 -2.98
N PRO A 37 -66.26 13.41 -3.41
CA PRO A 37 -66.66 12.06 -3.02
C PRO A 37 -66.42 11.75 -1.53
N VAL A 38 -67.09 10.71 -1.01
CA VAL A 38 -66.76 10.13 0.30
C VAL A 38 -65.40 9.42 0.21
N VAL A 39 -64.48 9.83 1.08
CA VAL A 39 -63.10 9.30 1.15
C VAL A 39 -62.88 8.68 2.52
N CYS A 40 -62.33 7.48 2.55
CA CYS A 40 -61.84 6.85 3.76
C CYS A 40 -60.32 6.91 3.82
N ILE A 41 -59.75 7.36 4.94
CA ILE A 41 -58.31 7.34 5.20
C ILE A 41 -58.00 6.18 6.15
N GLN A 42 -57.18 5.23 5.71
CA GLN A 42 -56.69 4.13 6.52
C GLN A 42 -55.28 4.40 7.04
N VAL A 43 -55.10 4.31 8.36
CA VAL A 43 -53.82 4.49 9.05
C VAL A 43 -53.47 3.20 9.81
N PRO A 44 -52.74 2.26 9.18
CA PRO A 44 -52.25 1.07 9.86
C PRO A 44 -51.16 1.40 10.90
N ILE A 45 -51.34 0.92 12.13
CA ILE A 45 -50.44 1.16 13.26
C ILE A 45 -50.08 -0.16 13.96
N TYR A 46 -48.80 -0.35 14.25
CA TYR A 46 -48.31 -1.42 15.12
C TYR A 46 -47.13 -0.95 15.99
N ASN A 47 -47.36 -0.71 17.27
CA ASN A 47 -46.37 -0.33 18.28
C ASN A 47 -45.70 1.06 18.03
N GLU A 48 -46.36 1.96 17.30
CA GLU A 48 -45.88 3.27 16.84
C GLU A 48 -45.98 4.42 17.87
N ARG A 49 -45.70 4.16 19.15
CA ARG A 49 -45.90 5.13 20.25
C ARG A 49 -45.30 6.53 20.03
N TYR A 50 -44.20 6.65 19.29
CA TYR A 50 -43.49 7.92 19.08
C TYR A 50 -44.08 8.77 17.94
N VAL A 51 -44.77 8.14 17.00
CA VAL A 51 -45.23 8.79 15.75
C VAL A 51 -46.76 8.71 15.55
N ALA A 52 -47.45 7.82 16.26
CA ALA A 52 -48.90 7.63 16.16
C ALA A 52 -49.72 8.92 16.33
N GLU A 53 -49.41 9.76 17.33
CA GLU A 53 -50.12 11.03 17.51
C GLU A 53 -49.92 11.96 16.30
N ARG A 54 -48.69 12.02 15.76
CA ARG A 54 -48.31 12.90 14.66
C ARG A 54 -49.06 12.55 13.38
N VAL A 55 -49.14 11.26 13.03
CA VAL A 55 -49.88 10.83 11.84
C VAL A 55 -51.39 11.03 12.01
N ILE A 56 -51.97 10.69 13.17
CA ILE A 56 -53.41 10.85 13.44
C ILE A 56 -53.79 12.33 13.31
N ASP A 57 -52.96 13.23 13.84
CA ASP A 57 -53.16 14.66 13.68
C ASP A 57 -53.07 15.14 12.24
N ALA A 58 -52.06 14.66 11.50
CA ALA A 58 -51.86 15.06 10.12
C ALA A 58 -53.03 14.64 9.23
N VAL A 59 -53.50 13.39 9.34
CA VAL A 59 -54.63 12.89 8.54
C VAL A 59 -55.95 13.55 8.93
N CYS A 60 -56.19 13.80 10.23
CA CYS A 60 -57.42 14.45 10.69
C CYS A 60 -57.45 15.96 10.38
N SER A 61 -56.32 16.54 9.99
CA SER A 61 -56.20 17.95 9.58
C SER A 61 -56.26 18.15 8.07
N ILE A 62 -56.49 17.09 7.29
CA ILE A 62 -56.68 17.18 5.84
C ILE A 62 -57.95 17.98 5.54
N ASP A 63 -57.85 18.92 4.60
CA ASP A 63 -58.95 19.73 4.12
C ASP A 63 -59.88 18.90 3.22
N TRP A 64 -60.98 18.45 3.81
CA TRP A 64 -62.08 17.75 3.15
C TRP A 64 -63.38 17.95 3.95
N PRO A 65 -64.56 17.93 3.31
CA PRO A 65 -65.83 18.00 4.05
C PRO A 65 -65.93 16.90 5.10
N ARG A 66 -66.29 17.29 6.33
CA ARG A 66 -66.27 16.41 7.50
C ARG A 66 -67.29 15.28 7.42
N ASP A 67 -68.43 15.54 6.77
CA ASP A 67 -69.49 14.56 6.46
C ASP A 67 -69.06 13.55 5.38
N ARG A 68 -67.99 13.85 4.63
CA ARG A 68 -67.45 13.02 3.54
C ARG A 68 -66.06 12.47 3.83
N LEU A 69 -65.52 12.73 5.02
CA LEU A 69 -64.21 12.27 5.46
C LEU A 69 -64.38 11.24 6.58
N HIS A 70 -63.99 10.00 6.30
CA HIS A 70 -63.91 8.92 7.29
C HIS A 70 -62.44 8.59 7.56
N VAL A 71 -62.02 8.52 8.81
CA VAL A 71 -60.64 8.12 9.17
C VAL A 71 -60.69 6.83 9.98
N GLN A 72 -60.04 5.78 9.50
CA GLN A 72 -59.86 4.50 10.19
C GLN A 72 -58.43 4.38 10.70
N VAL A 73 -58.24 4.36 12.02
CA VAL A 73 -56.97 3.98 12.64
C VAL A 73 -56.99 2.47 12.88
N LEU A 74 -56.24 1.73 12.04
CA LEU A 74 -56.19 0.28 12.05
C LEU A 74 -55.07 -0.17 13.00
N ASP A 75 -55.41 -0.39 14.26
CA ASP A 75 -54.44 -0.59 15.35
C ASP A 75 -54.28 -2.08 15.70
N ASP A 76 -53.11 -2.63 15.34
CA ASP A 76 -52.66 -3.98 15.68
C ASP A 76 -51.74 -4.02 16.91
N SER A 77 -51.54 -2.90 17.60
CA SER A 77 -50.54 -2.76 18.66
C SER A 77 -50.85 -3.58 19.90
N ASP A 78 -49.79 -4.04 20.55
CA ASP A 78 -49.81 -4.81 21.81
C ASP A 78 -49.12 -4.06 22.97
N ASP A 79 -48.84 -2.76 22.80
CA ASP A 79 -48.19 -1.90 23.77
C ASP A 79 -48.96 -0.58 24.03
N GLU A 80 -48.30 0.39 24.69
CA GLU A 80 -48.88 1.70 25.03
C GLU A 80 -49.40 2.50 23.82
N THR A 81 -49.03 2.13 22.59
CA THR A 81 -49.50 2.78 21.36
C THR A 81 -51.02 2.76 21.27
N THR A 82 -51.70 1.68 21.68
CA THR A 82 -53.17 1.62 21.65
C THR A 82 -53.79 2.70 22.51
N HIS A 83 -53.26 2.95 23.71
CA HIS A 83 -53.77 3.99 24.59
C HIS A 83 -53.50 5.39 24.02
N ILE A 84 -52.29 5.60 23.47
CA ILE A 84 -51.89 6.86 22.84
C ILE A 84 -52.80 7.19 21.65
N ALA A 85 -53.03 6.22 20.75
CA ALA A 85 -53.93 6.36 19.62
C ALA A 85 -55.37 6.63 20.07
N GLY A 86 -55.91 5.85 21.01
CA GLY A 86 -57.27 6.02 21.53
C GLY A 86 -57.52 7.41 22.12
N LYS A 87 -56.59 7.93 22.94
CA LYS A 87 -56.67 9.29 23.49
C LYS A 87 -56.69 10.35 22.39
N ARG A 88 -55.90 10.15 21.34
CA ARG A 88 -55.82 11.07 20.21
C ARG A 88 -57.07 11.04 19.33
N ILE A 89 -57.61 9.85 19.08
CA ILE A 89 -58.86 9.64 18.33
C ILE A 89 -60.03 10.32 19.06
N ALA A 90 -60.19 10.09 20.36
CA ALA A 90 -61.23 10.73 21.17
C ALA A 90 -61.15 12.27 21.15
N ARG A 91 -59.96 12.85 20.97
CA ARG A 91 -59.80 14.30 20.79
C ARG A 91 -60.38 14.78 19.46
N TRP A 92 -60.21 14.04 18.37
CA TRP A 92 -60.72 14.40 17.05
C TRP A 92 -62.22 14.11 16.90
N GLN A 93 -62.71 13.02 17.50
CA GLN A 93 -64.16 12.74 17.59
C GLN A 93 -64.89 13.88 18.30
N ARG A 94 -64.37 14.40 19.43
CA ARG A 94 -64.93 15.59 20.12
C ARG A 94 -64.93 16.87 19.28
N LYS A 95 -64.08 16.95 18.25
CA LYS A 95 -64.10 18.07 17.30
C LYS A 95 -65.14 17.87 16.19
N GLY A 96 -65.91 16.78 16.18
CA GLY A 96 -66.92 16.48 15.15
C GLY A 96 -66.34 15.89 13.87
N LEU A 97 -65.29 15.07 13.96
CA LEU A 97 -64.75 14.30 12.83
C LEU A 97 -65.05 12.80 13.01
N HIS A 98 -65.43 12.11 11.93
CA HIS A 98 -65.67 10.67 11.95
C HIS A 98 -64.34 9.90 11.92
N VAL A 99 -63.86 9.51 13.11
CA VAL A 99 -62.61 8.77 13.29
C VAL A 99 -62.88 7.48 14.07
N ASP A 100 -62.57 6.33 13.49
CA ASP A 100 -62.74 5.02 14.11
C ASP A 100 -61.41 4.44 14.59
N HIS A 101 -61.43 3.90 15.81
CA HIS A 101 -60.35 3.06 16.34
C HIS A 101 -60.66 1.60 16.04
N VAL A 102 -60.14 1.08 14.94
CA VAL A 102 -60.42 -0.27 14.48
C VAL A 102 -59.35 -1.21 14.99
N ARG A 103 -59.73 -2.16 15.86
CA ARG A 103 -58.86 -3.24 16.32
C ARG A 103 -59.40 -4.60 15.92
N ARG A 104 -58.49 -5.52 15.59
CA ARG A 104 -58.82 -6.91 15.26
C ARG A 104 -58.20 -7.89 16.27
N ARG A 105 -58.79 -9.08 16.39
CA ARG A 105 -58.40 -10.09 17.40
C ARG A 105 -57.06 -10.76 17.09
N SER A 106 -56.66 -10.82 15.82
CA SER A 106 -55.42 -11.47 15.38
C SER A 106 -54.69 -10.61 14.35
N ARG A 107 -53.36 -10.61 14.44
CA ARG A 107 -52.44 -9.90 13.52
C ARG A 107 -52.13 -10.73 12.25
N ASN A 108 -52.97 -11.71 11.92
CA ASN A 108 -52.82 -12.52 10.72
C ASN A 108 -52.77 -11.64 9.46
N GLY A 109 -51.75 -11.86 8.62
CA GLY A 109 -51.52 -11.07 7.42
C GLY A 109 -50.99 -9.65 7.63
N PHE A 110 -50.62 -9.28 8.87
CA PHE A 110 -49.96 -8.02 9.21
C PHE A 110 -50.68 -6.80 8.57
N LYS A 111 -49.95 -5.85 7.98
CA LYS A 111 -50.50 -4.64 7.36
C LYS A 111 -51.57 -4.96 6.28
N ALA A 112 -51.32 -5.91 5.39
CA ALA A 112 -52.28 -6.31 4.35
C ALA A 112 -53.61 -6.78 4.95
N GLY A 113 -53.55 -7.59 6.01
CA GLY A 113 -54.75 -8.05 6.72
C GLY A 113 -55.49 -6.94 7.47
N ALA A 114 -54.76 -5.96 8.02
CA ALA A 114 -55.37 -4.81 8.67
C ALA A 114 -56.13 -3.94 7.65
N LEU A 115 -55.51 -3.66 6.50
CA LEU A 115 -56.13 -2.91 5.39
C LEU A 115 -57.38 -3.63 4.84
N ALA A 116 -57.31 -4.96 4.66
CA ALA A 116 -58.46 -5.76 4.25
C ALA A 116 -59.63 -5.66 5.25
N PHE A 117 -59.33 -5.82 6.55
CA PHE A 117 -60.34 -5.73 7.61
C PHE A 117 -60.96 -4.32 7.74
N GLY A 118 -60.19 -3.28 7.44
CA GLY A 118 -60.70 -1.91 7.36
C GLY A 118 -61.59 -1.67 6.13
N LEU A 119 -61.27 -2.29 4.99
CA LEU A 119 -62.03 -2.17 3.74
C LEU A 119 -63.45 -2.74 3.87
N GLU A 120 -63.63 -3.78 4.70
CA GLU A 120 -64.95 -4.35 5.07
C GLU A 120 -65.82 -3.40 5.90
N ARG A 121 -65.26 -2.32 6.45
CA ARG A 121 -65.91 -1.41 7.43
C ARG A 121 -66.14 -0.01 6.91
N THR A 122 -66.04 0.19 5.61
CA THR A 122 -66.30 1.47 4.97
C THR A 122 -66.94 1.18 3.62
N ASP A 123 -67.78 2.08 3.12
CA ASP A 123 -68.32 2.03 1.75
C ASP A 123 -67.73 3.16 0.88
N ALA A 124 -66.67 3.82 1.38
CA ALA A 124 -66.01 4.89 0.64
C ALA A 124 -65.47 4.39 -0.70
N ARG A 125 -65.72 5.17 -1.75
CA ARG A 125 -65.28 4.84 -3.13
C ARG A 125 -63.77 4.98 -3.29
N LEU A 126 -63.15 5.86 -2.50
CA LEU A 126 -61.73 6.17 -2.54
C LEU A 126 -61.10 5.95 -1.16
N ILE A 127 -59.98 5.24 -1.14
CA ILE A 127 -59.26 4.85 0.07
C ILE A 127 -57.86 5.47 0.05
N ALA A 128 -57.61 6.46 0.91
CA ALA A 128 -56.27 7.00 1.13
C ALA A 128 -55.54 6.18 2.20
N ILE A 129 -54.24 5.97 2.04
CA ILE A 129 -53.45 5.15 2.98
C ILE A 129 -52.23 5.93 3.44
N PHE A 130 -52.03 6.00 4.77
CA PHE A 130 -50.87 6.64 5.38
C PHE A 130 -50.22 5.73 6.44
N ASP A 131 -48.91 5.55 6.33
CA ASP A 131 -48.13 4.83 7.33
C ASP A 131 -47.84 5.76 8.51
N ALA A 132 -47.55 5.18 9.67
CA ALA A 132 -47.52 5.93 10.92
C ALA A 132 -46.42 6.99 11.01
N ASP A 133 -45.42 6.92 10.15
CA ASP A 133 -44.29 7.83 10.06
C ASP A 133 -44.46 8.97 9.03
N PHE A 134 -45.57 8.99 8.29
CA PHE A 134 -45.85 10.00 7.27
C PHE A 134 -46.65 11.20 7.81
N VAL A 135 -46.43 12.35 7.19
CA VAL A 135 -47.11 13.61 7.53
C VAL A 135 -47.71 14.22 6.27
N PRO A 136 -48.95 13.86 5.86
CA PRO A 136 -49.62 14.49 4.74
C PRO A 136 -49.86 15.99 4.95
N ALA A 137 -49.80 16.74 3.85
CA ALA A 137 -50.18 18.14 3.82
C ALA A 137 -51.72 18.29 3.86
N PRO A 138 -52.26 19.39 4.42
CA PRO A 138 -53.70 19.59 4.50
C PRO A 138 -54.42 19.53 3.15
N ASP A 139 -53.79 19.97 2.07
CA ASP A 139 -54.32 19.99 0.71
C ASP A 139 -54.17 18.65 -0.04
N PHE A 140 -53.78 17.57 0.63
CA PHE A 140 -53.47 16.28 -0.01
C PHE A 140 -54.63 15.76 -0.87
N LEU A 141 -55.85 15.63 -0.30
CA LEU A 141 -57.01 15.11 -1.04
C LEU A 141 -57.41 16.04 -2.18
N ARG A 142 -57.42 17.35 -1.94
CA ARG A 142 -57.68 18.37 -2.97
C ARG A 142 -56.81 18.20 -4.21
N ARG A 143 -55.56 17.77 -4.03
CA ARG A 143 -54.59 17.57 -5.12
C ARG A 143 -54.61 16.17 -5.73
N THR A 144 -55.11 15.15 -5.02
CA THR A 144 -55.14 13.77 -5.53
C THR A 144 -56.47 13.35 -6.17
N ILE A 145 -57.61 13.83 -5.65
CA ILE A 145 -58.91 13.28 -6.03
C ILE A 145 -59.26 13.53 -7.50
N GLY A 146 -58.87 14.67 -8.08
CA GLY A 146 -59.15 14.99 -9.50
C GLY A 146 -58.50 14.03 -10.50
N ALA A 147 -57.54 13.21 -10.06
CA ALA A 147 -56.99 12.14 -10.90
C ALA A 147 -57.99 11.01 -11.18
N PHE A 148 -59.02 10.85 -10.34
CA PHE A 148 -60.03 9.80 -10.47
C PHE A 148 -61.20 10.18 -11.38
N ASP A 149 -61.19 11.40 -11.93
CA ASP A 149 -62.10 11.79 -13.02
C ASP A 149 -61.90 10.91 -14.25
N GLU A 150 -60.68 10.37 -14.45
CA GLU A 150 -60.43 9.29 -15.39
C GLU A 150 -60.85 7.95 -14.77
N PRO A 151 -61.90 7.26 -15.30
CA PRO A 151 -62.44 6.05 -14.69
C PRO A 151 -61.43 4.90 -14.62
N SER A 152 -60.49 4.86 -15.57
CA SER A 152 -59.46 3.81 -15.64
C SER A 152 -58.35 3.96 -14.60
N VAL A 153 -58.25 5.09 -13.89
CA VAL A 153 -57.26 5.28 -12.82
C VAL A 153 -57.68 4.46 -11.60
N GLY A 154 -56.85 3.47 -11.26
CA GLY A 154 -57.01 2.60 -10.11
C GLY A 154 -56.35 3.15 -8.84
N PHE A 155 -55.21 3.84 -8.97
CA PHE A 155 -54.55 4.50 -7.84
C PHE A 155 -53.75 5.73 -8.24
N VAL A 156 -53.52 6.59 -7.24
CA VAL A 156 -52.73 7.81 -7.30
C VAL A 156 -51.63 7.75 -6.25
N GLN A 157 -50.38 7.99 -6.65
CA GLN A 157 -49.22 8.04 -5.75
C GLN A 157 -48.64 9.45 -5.69
N ALA A 158 -48.43 9.97 -4.48
CA ALA A 158 -47.69 11.21 -4.25
C ALA A 158 -46.20 10.92 -4.01
N ARG A 159 -45.36 11.96 -4.11
CA ARG A 159 -43.92 11.87 -3.87
C ARG A 159 -43.60 11.78 -2.38
N TRP A 160 -42.66 10.93 -1.99
CA TRP A 160 -42.12 10.94 -0.64
C TRP A 160 -41.16 12.11 -0.43
N GLY A 161 -41.29 12.78 0.71
CA GLY A 161 -40.29 13.71 1.25
C GLY A 161 -39.63 13.12 2.49
N HIS A 162 -38.68 13.83 3.09
CA HIS A 162 -37.87 13.31 4.20
C HIS A 162 -37.82 14.32 5.35
N LEU A 163 -38.30 13.95 6.53
CA LEU A 163 -38.31 14.80 7.74
C LEU A 163 -36.90 14.98 8.32
N ASP A 164 -36.08 13.92 8.29
CA ASP A 164 -34.79 13.81 8.97
C ASP A 164 -33.62 13.61 8.00
N GLU A 165 -33.76 14.04 6.74
CA GLU A 165 -32.67 14.04 5.75
C GLU A 165 -31.41 14.76 6.27
N GLY A 166 -31.59 15.79 7.10
CA GLY A 166 -30.50 16.55 7.71
C GLY A 166 -29.91 15.95 8.98
N TYR A 167 -30.37 14.77 9.43
CA TYR A 167 -29.94 14.18 10.71
C TYR A 167 -28.50 13.65 10.66
N THR A 168 -28.15 12.82 9.67
CA THR A 168 -26.79 12.33 9.43
C THR A 168 -26.47 12.27 7.93
N LEU A 169 -25.19 12.06 7.58
CA LEU A 169 -24.84 11.73 6.20
C LEU A 169 -25.56 10.45 5.73
N PHE A 170 -25.77 9.49 6.63
CA PHE A 170 -26.46 8.24 6.31
C PHE A 170 -27.93 8.46 5.95
N THR A 171 -28.70 9.25 6.72
CA THR A 171 -30.10 9.58 6.36
C THR A 171 -30.16 10.40 5.06
N ARG A 172 -29.17 11.26 4.82
CA ARG A 172 -29.07 11.98 3.54
C ARG A 172 -28.83 11.07 2.34
N LEU A 173 -27.99 10.03 2.48
CA LEU A 173 -27.77 9.05 1.41
C LEU A 173 -29.03 8.20 1.15
N GLN A 174 -29.76 7.82 2.20
CA GLN A 174 -31.06 7.16 2.06
C GLN A 174 -32.06 8.04 1.31
N ALA A 175 -32.17 9.32 1.68
CA ALA A 175 -33.01 10.29 0.99
C ALA A 175 -32.65 10.42 -0.50
N MET A 176 -31.35 10.46 -0.85
CA MET A 176 -30.92 10.48 -2.25
C MET A 176 -31.30 9.21 -3.02
N ALA A 177 -31.20 8.04 -2.38
CA ALA A 177 -31.57 6.77 -2.99
C ALA A 177 -33.08 6.69 -3.24
N ILE A 178 -33.90 7.13 -2.29
CA ILE A 178 -35.36 7.17 -2.42
C ILE A 178 -35.79 8.25 -3.44
N ASP A 179 -35.15 9.42 -3.41
CA ASP A 179 -35.39 10.49 -4.39
C ASP A 179 -35.19 10.01 -5.83
N PHE A 180 -34.26 9.09 -6.09
CA PHE A 180 -34.09 8.49 -7.42
C PHE A 180 -35.36 7.75 -7.87
N HIS A 181 -35.91 6.90 -7.01
CA HIS A 181 -37.15 6.17 -7.32
C HIS A 181 -38.30 7.14 -7.64
N PHE A 182 -38.49 8.19 -6.83
CA PHE A 182 -39.62 9.10 -6.98
C PHE A 182 -39.43 10.23 -8.00
N LEU A 183 -38.20 10.66 -8.31
CA LEU A 183 -37.97 11.76 -9.27
C LEU A 183 -37.50 11.27 -10.64
N ILE A 184 -37.11 9.99 -10.76
CA ILE A 184 -36.66 9.40 -12.03
C ILE A 184 -37.57 8.25 -12.43
N GLU A 185 -37.69 7.20 -11.61
CA GLU A 185 -38.37 5.97 -12.04
C GLU A 185 -39.90 6.14 -12.12
N GLN A 186 -40.55 6.53 -11.03
CA GLN A 186 -42.00 6.71 -10.93
C GLN A 186 -42.58 7.66 -12.00
N PRO A 187 -42.05 8.88 -12.19
CA PRO A 187 -42.60 9.80 -13.17
C PRO A 187 -42.45 9.30 -14.60
N VAL A 188 -41.31 8.68 -14.95
CA VAL A 188 -41.11 8.10 -16.28
C VAL A 188 -42.03 6.91 -16.52
N ARG A 189 -42.18 6.03 -15.53
CA ARG A 189 -43.07 4.87 -15.65
C ARG A 189 -44.52 5.30 -15.82
N SER A 190 -45.01 6.21 -14.99
CA SER A 190 -46.38 6.73 -15.09
C SER A 190 -46.61 7.44 -16.43
N ALA A 191 -45.70 8.33 -16.86
CA ALA A 191 -45.85 9.07 -18.11
C ALA A 191 -45.72 8.20 -19.38
N ALA A 192 -44.92 7.13 -19.34
CA ALA A 192 -44.72 6.22 -20.48
C ALA A 192 -45.73 5.05 -20.51
N GLY A 193 -46.63 4.96 -19.53
CA GLY A 193 -47.58 3.85 -19.40
C GLY A 193 -46.92 2.51 -19.04
N TYR A 194 -45.75 2.55 -18.41
CA TYR A 194 -45.14 1.35 -17.81
C TYR A 194 -45.82 1.04 -16.48
N PHE A 195 -45.77 -0.23 -16.07
CA PHE A 195 -46.29 -0.59 -14.75
C PHE A 195 -45.51 0.13 -13.65
N THR A 196 -46.25 0.75 -12.73
CA THR A 196 -45.75 1.42 -11.54
C THR A 196 -46.18 0.65 -10.30
N ASN A 197 -45.62 0.99 -9.15
CA ASN A 197 -46.10 0.49 -7.86
C ASN A 197 -46.64 1.63 -7.01
N PHE A 198 -47.78 1.39 -6.39
CA PHE A 198 -48.13 2.02 -5.13
C PHE A 198 -47.09 1.62 -4.09
N THR A 199 -46.59 2.59 -3.34
CA THR A 199 -45.50 2.41 -2.37
C THR A 199 -46.00 2.16 -0.96
N GLY A 200 -47.25 1.67 -0.85
CA GLY A 200 -47.85 1.26 0.42
C GLY A 200 -48.40 2.40 1.26
N THR A 201 -48.20 3.66 0.84
CA THR A 201 -48.57 4.85 1.59
C THR A 201 -48.55 6.11 0.69
N ALA A 202 -48.97 7.25 1.25
CA ALA A 202 -48.93 8.55 0.58
C ALA A 202 -49.66 8.56 -0.78
N GLY A 203 -50.80 7.88 -0.84
CA GLY A 203 -51.60 7.82 -2.06
C GLY A 203 -53.02 7.32 -1.82
N VAL A 204 -53.81 7.31 -2.88
CA VAL A 204 -55.23 7.01 -2.87
C VAL A 204 -55.51 5.88 -3.84
N TRP A 205 -56.39 4.97 -3.45
CA TRP A 205 -56.89 3.88 -4.28
C TRP A 205 -58.37 4.06 -4.58
N ARG A 206 -58.78 3.67 -5.78
CA ARG A 206 -60.17 3.39 -6.09
C ARG A 206 -60.53 2.02 -5.51
N ARG A 207 -61.58 1.96 -4.68
CA ARG A 207 -62.05 0.72 -4.06
C ARG A 207 -62.31 -0.38 -5.09
N ALA A 208 -63.04 -0.04 -6.16
CA ALA A 208 -63.34 -0.98 -7.23
C ALA A 208 -62.08 -1.61 -7.87
N ALA A 209 -60.96 -0.88 -7.93
CA ALA A 209 -59.71 -1.41 -8.43
C ALA A 209 -59.06 -2.40 -7.45
N ILE A 210 -59.18 -2.15 -6.14
CA ILE A 210 -58.73 -3.09 -5.10
C ILE A 210 -59.54 -4.40 -5.19
N GLU A 211 -60.86 -4.29 -5.25
CA GLU A 211 -61.79 -5.43 -5.29
C GLU A 211 -61.61 -6.23 -6.58
N ASP A 212 -61.62 -5.56 -7.73
CA ASP A 212 -61.39 -6.19 -9.03
C ASP A 212 -60.01 -6.87 -9.08
N ALA A 213 -58.97 -6.28 -8.48
CA ALA A 213 -57.65 -6.90 -8.38
C ALA A 213 -57.60 -8.15 -7.47
N GLY A 214 -58.65 -8.43 -6.68
CA GLY A 214 -58.73 -9.55 -5.75
C GLY A 214 -58.30 -9.21 -4.32
N GLY A 215 -58.33 -7.94 -3.95
CA GLY A 215 -58.09 -7.45 -2.59
C GLY A 215 -56.62 -7.40 -2.16
N TRP A 216 -56.41 -7.00 -0.91
CA TRP A 216 -55.11 -7.01 -0.25
C TRP A 216 -54.64 -8.45 0.02
N SER A 217 -53.40 -8.76 -0.36
CA SER A 217 -52.84 -10.11 -0.20
C SER A 217 -51.67 -10.12 0.77
N ALA A 218 -51.71 -11.01 1.76
CA ALA A 218 -50.61 -11.25 2.70
C ALA A 218 -49.59 -12.29 2.19
N ARG A 219 -49.66 -12.70 0.92
CA ARG A 219 -48.76 -13.71 0.34
C ARG A 219 -47.33 -13.19 0.10
N THR A 220 -47.16 -11.87 0.13
CA THR A 220 -45.87 -11.19 0.00
C THR A 220 -45.73 -10.17 1.14
N LEU A 221 -44.49 -9.79 1.49
CA LEU A 221 -44.22 -8.72 2.47
C LEU A 221 -44.34 -7.30 1.88
N THR A 222 -44.67 -7.19 0.58
CA THR A 222 -44.90 -5.95 -0.17
C THR A 222 -46.26 -6.06 -0.86
N GLU A 223 -47.31 -6.04 -0.04
CA GLU A 223 -48.70 -6.18 -0.46
C GLU A 223 -49.14 -5.10 -1.47
N ASP A 224 -48.49 -3.95 -1.38
CA ASP A 224 -48.65 -2.76 -2.20
C ASP A 224 -48.17 -2.97 -3.64
N LEU A 225 -46.94 -3.45 -3.81
CA LEU A 225 -46.35 -3.80 -5.10
C LEU A 225 -47.16 -4.92 -5.78
N ASP A 226 -47.55 -5.93 -5.00
CA ASP A 226 -48.35 -7.05 -5.50
C ASP A 226 -49.72 -6.60 -6.03
N LEU A 227 -50.46 -5.80 -5.24
CA LEU A 227 -51.76 -5.26 -5.64
C LEU A 227 -51.65 -4.34 -6.86
N SER A 228 -50.62 -3.49 -6.91
CA SER A 228 -50.39 -2.57 -8.03
C SER A 228 -50.24 -3.28 -9.37
N TYR A 229 -49.48 -4.38 -9.38
CA TYR A 229 -49.25 -5.15 -10.59
C TYR A 229 -50.49 -5.98 -10.97
N ARG A 230 -51.20 -6.57 -10.00
CA ARG A 230 -52.45 -7.28 -10.27
C ARG A 230 -53.51 -6.35 -10.88
N ALA A 231 -53.66 -5.14 -10.34
CA ALA A 231 -54.59 -4.14 -10.88
C ALA A 231 -54.21 -3.73 -12.31
N GLN A 232 -52.93 -3.42 -12.57
CA GLN A 232 -52.48 -3.02 -13.91
C GLN A 232 -52.55 -4.16 -14.94
N LEU A 233 -52.38 -5.42 -14.52
CA LEU A 233 -52.62 -6.60 -15.37
C LEU A 233 -54.10 -6.75 -15.75
N ARG A 234 -55.03 -6.19 -14.96
CA ARG A 234 -56.46 -6.08 -15.29
C ARG A 234 -56.83 -4.80 -16.04
N GLY A 235 -55.85 -3.98 -16.43
CA GLY A 235 -56.07 -2.78 -17.25
C GLY A 235 -56.27 -1.48 -16.47
N TRP A 236 -56.21 -1.51 -15.13
CA TRP A 236 -56.22 -0.29 -14.33
C TRP A 236 -54.94 0.52 -14.57
N LYS A 237 -55.06 1.85 -14.61
CA LYS A 237 -53.93 2.77 -14.75
C LYS A 237 -53.51 3.35 -13.41
N SER A 238 -52.25 3.79 -13.36
CA SER A 238 -51.69 4.51 -12.24
C SER A 238 -51.48 5.99 -12.57
N ALA A 239 -51.66 6.85 -11.58
CA ALA A 239 -51.33 8.26 -11.68
C ALA A 239 -50.25 8.63 -10.65
N TYR A 240 -49.23 9.37 -11.08
CA TYR A 240 -48.18 9.88 -10.20
C TYR A 240 -48.22 11.41 -10.12
N ILE A 241 -48.19 11.96 -8.91
CA ILE A 241 -48.18 13.41 -8.66
C ILE A 241 -46.86 13.80 -7.99
N GLU A 242 -45.87 14.15 -8.83
CA GLU A 242 -44.51 14.47 -8.41
C GLU A 242 -44.42 15.72 -7.50
N GLU A 243 -45.26 16.72 -7.75
CA GLU A 243 -45.26 18.00 -7.02
C GLU A 243 -45.88 17.89 -5.62
N LEU A 244 -46.64 16.83 -5.32
CA LEU A 244 -47.26 16.63 -4.01
C LEU A 244 -46.30 15.81 -3.16
N VAL A 245 -45.73 16.45 -2.13
CA VAL A 245 -44.71 15.85 -1.27
C VAL A 245 -45.32 15.47 0.07
N VAL A 246 -45.14 14.22 0.48
CA VAL A 246 -45.55 13.70 1.79
C VAL A 246 -44.29 13.27 2.56
N PRO A 247 -43.83 14.05 3.54
CA PRO A 247 -42.64 13.72 4.30
C PRO A 247 -42.77 12.47 5.17
N GLU A 248 -41.74 11.62 5.16
CA GLU A 248 -41.56 10.43 6.01
C GLU A 248 -40.37 10.59 6.97
N GLU A 249 -40.28 9.71 7.97
CA GLU A 249 -39.12 9.59 8.85
C GLU A 249 -38.21 8.41 8.44
N LEU A 250 -36.95 8.70 8.12
CA LEU A 250 -35.97 7.71 7.70
C LEU A 250 -35.40 6.92 8.90
N PRO A 251 -34.93 5.68 8.68
CA PRO A 251 -34.16 4.95 9.68
C PRO A 251 -32.85 5.66 10.03
N VAL A 252 -32.71 6.05 11.30
CA VAL A 252 -31.51 6.72 11.81
C VAL A 252 -30.32 5.78 12.12
N SER A 253 -30.56 4.47 12.19
CA SER A 253 -29.54 3.44 12.46
C SER A 253 -29.39 2.46 11.30
N ILE A 254 -28.18 1.93 11.12
CA ILE A 254 -27.92 0.97 10.04
C ILE A 254 -28.69 -0.33 10.25
N ASP A 255 -28.92 -0.74 11.51
CA ASP A 255 -29.67 -1.95 11.82
C ASP A 255 -31.17 -1.80 11.53
N ALA A 256 -31.75 -0.61 11.78
CA ALA A 256 -33.13 -0.33 11.38
C ALA A 256 -33.28 -0.28 9.85
N TYR A 257 -32.30 0.33 9.16
CA TYR A 257 -32.24 0.32 7.70
C TYR A 257 -32.10 -1.10 7.14
N ARG A 258 -31.23 -1.94 7.73
CA ARG A 258 -31.03 -3.35 7.32
C ARG A 258 -32.33 -4.14 7.43
N ARG A 259 -33.10 -3.94 8.50
CA ARG A 259 -34.44 -4.56 8.66
C ARG A 259 -35.43 -4.08 7.60
N GLN A 260 -35.50 -2.77 7.34
CA GLN A 260 -36.38 -2.21 6.33
C GLN A 260 -36.05 -2.76 4.93
N GLN A 261 -34.79 -2.66 4.53
CA GLN A 261 -34.31 -3.15 3.22
C GLN A 261 -34.48 -4.66 3.08
N SER A 262 -34.29 -5.43 4.16
CA SER A 262 -34.50 -6.88 4.11
C SER A 262 -35.96 -7.23 3.86
N ARG A 263 -36.89 -6.50 4.49
CA ARG A 263 -38.33 -6.68 4.28
C ARG A 263 -38.73 -6.32 2.85
N TRP A 264 -38.30 -5.14 2.37
CA TRP A 264 -38.59 -4.69 1.01
C TRP A 264 -38.02 -5.65 -0.03
N ALA A 265 -36.75 -6.04 0.08
CA ALA A 265 -36.12 -6.99 -0.84
C ALA A 265 -36.83 -8.35 -0.82
N THR A 266 -37.14 -8.90 0.36
CA THR A 266 -37.84 -10.19 0.48
C THR A 266 -39.22 -10.13 -0.20
N GLY A 267 -40.00 -9.07 0.08
CA GLY A 267 -41.31 -8.86 -0.53
C GLY A 267 -41.21 -8.67 -2.05
N SER A 268 -40.29 -7.85 -2.54
CA SER A 268 -40.11 -7.62 -3.97
C SER A 268 -39.73 -8.90 -4.71
N PHE A 269 -38.83 -9.74 -4.17
CA PHE A 269 -38.54 -11.05 -4.76
C PHE A 269 -39.75 -11.99 -4.74
N GLN A 270 -40.52 -12.00 -3.65
CA GLN A 270 -41.78 -12.75 -3.56
C GLN A 270 -42.81 -12.30 -4.60
N SER A 271 -42.94 -10.99 -4.83
CA SER A 271 -43.76 -10.42 -5.89
C SER A 271 -43.21 -10.80 -7.27
N ALA A 272 -41.89 -10.73 -7.46
CA ALA A 272 -41.23 -11.10 -8.72
C ALA A 272 -41.52 -12.55 -9.11
N PHE A 273 -41.31 -13.51 -8.19
CA PHE A 273 -41.57 -14.93 -8.42
C PHE A 273 -43.02 -15.23 -8.82
N ARG A 274 -43.97 -14.42 -8.33
CA ARG A 274 -45.40 -14.60 -8.62
C ARG A 274 -45.86 -13.86 -9.88
N LEU A 275 -45.30 -12.68 -10.15
CA LEU A 275 -45.84 -11.74 -11.13
C LEU A 275 -45.05 -11.72 -12.44
N LEU A 276 -43.78 -12.17 -12.49
CA LEU A 276 -43.03 -12.22 -13.76
C LEU A 276 -43.73 -13.10 -14.80
N GLY A 277 -44.18 -14.30 -14.42
CA GLY A 277 -44.90 -15.21 -15.32
C GLY A 277 -46.16 -14.57 -15.92
N PRO A 278 -47.09 -14.07 -15.09
CA PRO A 278 -48.26 -13.31 -15.55
C PRO A 278 -47.92 -12.10 -16.44
N VAL A 279 -46.90 -11.30 -16.08
CA VAL A 279 -46.46 -10.16 -16.88
C VAL A 279 -45.98 -10.59 -18.27
N ILE A 280 -45.13 -11.62 -18.35
CA ILE A 280 -44.60 -12.13 -19.62
C ILE A 280 -45.72 -12.66 -20.52
N ARG A 281 -46.70 -13.36 -19.93
CA ARG A 281 -47.87 -13.92 -20.65
C ARG A 281 -48.96 -12.90 -20.96
N SER A 282 -48.92 -11.70 -20.38
CA SER A 282 -49.93 -10.66 -20.63
C SER A 282 -49.91 -10.13 -22.06
N THR A 283 -50.95 -9.42 -22.47
CA THR A 283 -51.04 -8.72 -23.76
C THR A 283 -50.31 -7.37 -23.79
N ALA A 284 -49.60 -7.00 -22.71
CA ALA A 284 -48.88 -5.74 -22.62
C ALA A 284 -47.76 -5.61 -23.68
N ARG A 285 -47.43 -4.36 -24.05
CA ARG A 285 -46.33 -4.07 -25.00
C ARG A 285 -45.00 -4.65 -24.51
N ALA A 286 -44.13 -5.08 -25.42
CA ALA A 286 -42.82 -5.64 -25.08
C ALA A 286 -41.98 -4.72 -24.17
N ALA A 287 -42.02 -3.40 -24.42
CA ALA A 287 -41.35 -2.41 -23.56
C ALA A 287 -41.92 -2.39 -22.12
N VAL A 288 -43.24 -2.54 -21.95
CA VAL A 288 -43.89 -2.64 -20.62
C VAL A 288 -43.44 -3.91 -19.92
N LYS A 289 -43.42 -5.05 -20.62
CA LYS A 289 -42.95 -6.34 -20.09
C LYS A 289 -41.50 -6.25 -19.62
N PHE A 290 -40.62 -5.67 -20.43
CA PHE A 290 -39.21 -5.46 -20.09
C PHE A 290 -39.06 -4.56 -18.86
N GLN A 291 -39.71 -3.38 -18.85
CA GLN A 291 -39.65 -2.45 -17.72
C GLN A 291 -40.25 -3.03 -16.43
N ALA A 292 -41.28 -3.86 -16.55
CA ALA A 292 -41.88 -4.57 -15.44
C ALA A 292 -40.95 -5.64 -14.88
N ALA A 293 -40.27 -6.42 -15.74
CA ALA A 293 -39.30 -7.43 -15.33
C ALA A 293 -38.08 -6.79 -14.64
N ILE A 294 -37.51 -5.72 -15.21
CA ILE A 294 -36.39 -4.99 -14.59
C ILE A 294 -36.79 -4.40 -13.23
N HIS A 295 -38.00 -3.87 -13.10
CA HIS A 295 -38.50 -3.33 -11.83
C HIS A 295 -38.64 -4.41 -10.75
N LEU A 296 -39.33 -5.52 -11.09
CA LEU A 296 -39.55 -6.62 -10.15
C LEU A 296 -38.22 -7.27 -9.71
N LEU A 297 -37.22 -7.30 -10.60
CA LEU A 297 -35.90 -7.88 -10.33
C LEU A 297 -34.85 -6.87 -9.85
N ALA A 298 -35.21 -5.61 -9.57
CA ALA A 298 -34.25 -4.56 -9.24
C ALA A 298 -33.37 -4.90 -8.01
N TYR A 299 -33.95 -5.52 -6.98
CA TYR A 299 -33.18 -6.00 -5.82
C TYR A 299 -32.19 -7.14 -6.15
N GLY A 300 -32.28 -7.75 -7.33
CA GLY A 300 -31.36 -8.77 -7.83
C GLY A 300 -29.98 -8.24 -8.21
N VAL A 301 -29.81 -6.91 -8.36
CA VAL A 301 -28.52 -6.29 -8.64
C VAL A 301 -27.48 -6.61 -7.55
N GLY A 302 -27.84 -6.49 -6.27
CA GLY A 302 -26.94 -6.78 -5.15
C GLY A 302 -26.38 -8.22 -5.15
N PRO A 303 -27.25 -9.25 -5.23
CA PRO A 303 -26.82 -10.64 -5.37
C PRO A 303 -25.93 -10.90 -6.59
N VAL A 304 -26.27 -10.35 -7.77
CA VAL A 304 -25.46 -10.51 -8.99
C VAL A 304 -24.08 -9.88 -8.83
N MET A 305 -24.01 -8.70 -8.21
CA MET A 305 -22.75 -8.03 -7.91
C MET A 305 -21.87 -8.84 -6.95
N LEU A 306 -22.46 -9.57 -5.99
CA LEU A 306 -21.73 -10.44 -5.08
C LEU A 306 -21.21 -11.71 -5.75
N VAL A 307 -22.00 -12.33 -6.62
CA VAL A 307 -21.54 -13.47 -7.42
C VAL A 307 -20.34 -13.05 -8.26
N GLN A 308 -20.39 -11.85 -8.86
CA GLN A 308 -19.25 -11.31 -9.59
C GLN A 308 -18.01 -11.11 -8.71
N LEU A 309 -18.15 -10.55 -7.50
CA LEU A 309 -17.04 -10.41 -6.55
C LEU A 309 -16.45 -11.78 -6.15
N ALA A 310 -17.31 -12.78 -5.92
CA ALA A 310 -16.89 -14.14 -5.55
C ALA A 310 -16.13 -14.87 -6.67
N CYS A 311 -16.30 -14.48 -7.94
CA CYS A 311 -15.54 -15.02 -9.05
C CYS A 311 -14.11 -14.45 -9.17
N TYR A 312 -13.82 -13.30 -8.55
CA TYR A 312 -12.53 -12.62 -8.74
C TYR A 312 -11.30 -13.37 -8.21
N PRO A 313 -11.32 -14.06 -7.05
CA PRO A 313 -10.18 -14.87 -6.62
C PRO A 313 -9.78 -15.90 -7.68
N LEU A 314 -10.76 -16.60 -8.26
CA LEU A 314 -10.51 -17.60 -9.31
C LEU A 314 -9.90 -16.97 -10.57
N LEU A 315 -10.41 -15.80 -11.00
CA LEU A 315 -9.82 -15.06 -12.11
C LEU A 315 -8.38 -14.62 -11.81
N LEU A 316 -8.12 -14.03 -10.65
CA LEU A 316 -6.79 -13.57 -10.26
C LEU A 316 -5.76 -14.71 -10.18
N LEU A 317 -6.19 -15.93 -9.84
CA LEU A 317 -5.35 -17.12 -9.80
C LEU A 317 -5.09 -17.76 -11.18
N THR A 318 -5.93 -17.48 -12.20
CA THR A 318 -5.87 -18.16 -13.50
C THR A 318 -5.27 -17.31 -14.63
N LEU A 319 -5.23 -15.98 -14.46
CA LEU A 319 -4.84 -15.03 -15.51
C LEU A 319 -3.39 -15.13 -15.99
N ASP A 320 -2.48 -15.72 -15.20
CA ASP A 320 -1.06 -15.86 -15.57
C ASP A 320 -0.70 -17.26 -16.08
N GLN A 321 -1.67 -18.17 -16.25
CA GLN A 321 -1.36 -19.47 -16.79
C GLN A 321 -1.04 -19.37 -18.29
N PRO A 322 0.16 -19.81 -18.73
CA PRO A 322 0.53 -19.78 -20.14
C PRO A 322 -0.46 -20.64 -20.94
N GLY A 323 -1.33 -19.98 -21.71
CA GLY A 323 -2.37 -20.62 -22.51
C GLY A 323 -3.75 -19.94 -22.45
N LEU A 324 -4.05 -19.19 -21.38
CA LEU A 324 -5.37 -18.57 -21.18
C LEU A 324 -5.38 -17.06 -21.52
N LYS A 325 -5.20 -16.69 -22.80
CA LYS A 325 -5.36 -15.30 -23.23
C LYS A 325 -6.85 -14.96 -23.36
N LEU A 326 -7.38 -14.13 -22.46
CA LEU A 326 -8.73 -13.58 -22.62
C LEU A 326 -8.78 -12.75 -23.91
N PRO A 327 -9.74 -13.01 -24.81
CA PRO A 327 -9.92 -12.22 -26.01
C PRO A 327 -10.07 -10.73 -25.72
N TRP A 328 -9.43 -9.88 -26.53
CA TRP A 328 -9.40 -8.42 -26.35
C TRP A 328 -10.79 -7.79 -26.22
N TYR A 329 -11.82 -8.33 -26.89
CA TYR A 329 -13.20 -7.84 -26.82
C TYR A 329 -13.84 -8.03 -25.44
N LEU A 330 -13.42 -9.04 -24.65
CA LEU A 330 -13.90 -9.20 -23.26
C LEU A 330 -13.30 -8.14 -22.34
N THR A 331 -12.09 -7.67 -22.62
CA THR A 331 -11.44 -6.55 -21.91
C THR A 331 -12.14 -5.21 -22.19
N TYR A 332 -12.54 -4.94 -23.44
CA TYR A 332 -13.33 -3.74 -23.76
C TYR A 332 -14.78 -3.83 -23.27
N ALA A 333 -15.38 -5.03 -23.32
CA ALA A 333 -16.72 -5.23 -22.78
C ALA A 333 -16.76 -5.02 -21.25
N SER A 334 -15.69 -5.40 -20.53
CA SER A 334 -15.58 -5.10 -19.10
C SER A 334 -15.43 -3.59 -18.86
N ALA A 335 -14.60 -2.88 -19.64
CA ALA A 335 -14.47 -1.42 -19.58
C ALA A 335 -15.81 -0.69 -19.75
N ILE A 336 -16.60 -1.07 -20.76
CA ILE A 336 -17.94 -0.51 -21.00
C ILE A 336 -18.91 -0.87 -19.87
N SER A 337 -18.83 -2.08 -19.32
CA SER A 337 -19.66 -2.50 -18.17
C SER A 337 -19.39 -1.65 -16.93
N ILE A 338 -18.17 -1.13 -16.74
CA ILE A 338 -17.80 -0.27 -15.61
C ILE A 338 -18.37 1.13 -15.76
N VAL A 339 -18.28 1.70 -16.97
CA VAL A 339 -18.87 3.01 -17.27
C VAL A 339 -20.37 2.95 -17.04
N VAL A 340 -21.00 1.82 -17.42
CA VAL A 340 -22.40 1.54 -17.10
C VAL A 340 -22.65 1.27 -15.61
N GLY A 341 -21.63 0.84 -14.86
CA GLY A 341 -21.67 0.77 -13.40
C GLY A 341 -21.73 2.14 -12.70
N LEU A 342 -21.29 3.23 -13.35
CA LEU A 342 -21.37 4.61 -12.82
C LEU A 342 -22.74 5.28 -13.05
N THR A 343 -23.67 4.60 -13.70
CA THR A 343 -24.95 5.20 -14.12
C THR A 343 -25.92 5.54 -12.99
N PRO A 344 -25.98 4.79 -11.86
CA PRO A 344 -26.78 5.22 -10.72
C PRO A 344 -26.36 6.61 -10.22
N TRP A 345 -25.07 6.95 -10.30
CA TRP A 345 -24.55 8.25 -9.87
C TRP A 345 -25.10 9.41 -10.71
N VAL A 346 -25.15 9.23 -12.04
CA VAL A 346 -25.80 10.19 -12.96
C VAL A 346 -27.29 10.32 -12.62
N GLY A 347 -27.95 9.20 -12.36
CA GLY A 347 -29.35 9.15 -11.91
C GLY A 347 -29.60 9.94 -10.64
N PHE A 348 -28.76 9.76 -9.61
CA PHE A 348 -28.87 10.51 -8.36
C PHE A 348 -28.64 12.01 -8.54
N ILE A 349 -27.65 12.41 -9.36
CA ILE A 349 -27.40 13.82 -9.69
C ILE A 349 -28.61 14.43 -10.42
N ALA A 350 -29.18 13.70 -11.39
CA ALA A 350 -30.37 14.14 -12.10
C ALA A 350 -31.58 14.27 -11.16
N ALA A 351 -31.78 13.31 -10.25
CA ALA A 351 -32.85 13.36 -9.26
C ALA A 351 -32.71 14.59 -8.35
N GLN A 352 -31.51 14.87 -7.84
CA GLN A 352 -31.27 16.06 -7.01
C GLN A 352 -31.49 17.36 -7.80
N THR A 353 -31.13 17.37 -9.08
CA THR A 353 -31.37 18.54 -9.96
C THR A 353 -32.86 18.76 -10.19
N ARG A 354 -33.62 17.69 -10.47
CA ARG A 354 -35.09 17.74 -10.58
C ARG A 354 -35.78 18.15 -9.29
N ARG A 355 -35.20 17.83 -8.13
CA ARG A 355 -35.67 18.32 -6.82
C ARG A 355 -35.50 19.83 -6.64
N GLY A 356 -34.82 20.53 -7.57
CA GLY A 356 -34.52 21.96 -7.49
C GLY A 356 -33.18 22.29 -6.83
N ARG A 357 -32.31 21.29 -6.61
CA ARG A 357 -30.97 21.50 -6.07
C ARG A 357 -29.96 21.66 -7.20
N ARG A 358 -28.81 22.28 -6.91
CA ARG A 358 -27.68 22.35 -7.85
C ARG A 358 -27.13 20.94 -8.12
N TRP A 359 -26.67 20.65 -9.34
CA TRP A 359 -26.20 19.32 -9.74
C TRP A 359 -25.13 18.75 -8.80
N TRP A 360 -24.22 19.60 -8.27
CA TRP A 360 -23.18 19.16 -7.34
C TRP A 360 -23.69 18.73 -5.97
N ALA A 361 -24.95 19.02 -5.62
CA ALA A 361 -25.57 18.49 -4.40
C ALA A 361 -25.73 16.96 -4.45
N GLY A 362 -25.69 16.36 -5.65
CA GLY A 362 -25.68 14.92 -5.88
C GLY A 362 -24.30 14.26 -5.88
N LEU A 363 -23.19 15.01 -5.78
CA LEU A 363 -21.84 14.42 -5.72
C LEU A 363 -21.69 13.36 -4.61
N PRO A 364 -22.23 13.55 -3.38
CA PRO A 364 -22.17 12.53 -2.33
C PRO A 364 -22.86 11.21 -2.70
N ALA A 365 -23.69 11.18 -3.75
CA ALA A 365 -24.40 9.97 -4.13
C ALA A 365 -23.51 8.84 -4.64
N VAL A 366 -22.22 9.09 -4.90
CA VAL A 366 -21.22 8.03 -5.08
C VAL A 366 -21.18 7.09 -3.86
N PHE A 367 -21.41 7.61 -2.65
CA PHE A 367 -21.50 6.82 -1.43
C PHE A 367 -22.80 6.00 -1.33
N CYS A 368 -23.85 6.31 -2.10
CA CYS A 368 -25.03 5.45 -2.17
C CYS A 368 -24.67 4.09 -2.77
N GLN A 369 -23.73 4.05 -3.73
CA GLN A 369 -23.25 2.81 -4.32
C GLN A 369 -22.38 2.01 -3.34
N VAL A 370 -21.58 2.69 -2.52
CA VAL A 370 -20.82 2.07 -1.41
C VAL A 370 -21.76 1.43 -0.39
N VAL A 371 -22.80 2.16 0.07
CA VAL A 371 -23.82 1.61 0.97
C VAL A 371 -24.57 0.46 0.29
N GLY A 372 -24.92 0.58 -0.99
CA GLY A 372 -25.58 -0.47 -1.76
C GLY A 372 -24.73 -1.74 -1.87
N ALA A 373 -23.43 -1.62 -2.13
CA ALA A 373 -22.48 -2.72 -2.14
C ALA A 373 -22.37 -3.38 -0.75
N GLY A 374 -22.30 -2.60 0.34
CA GLY A 374 -22.32 -3.14 1.71
C GLY A 374 -23.62 -3.85 2.08
N MET A 375 -24.75 -3.41 1.53
CA MET A 375 -26.06 -4.02 1.74
C MET A 375 -26.32 -5.26 0.88
N SER A 376 -25.42 -5.59 -0.04
CA SER A 376 -25.58 -6.72 -0.98
C SER A 376 -25.77 -8.06 -0.26
N LEU A 377 -25.03 -8.32 0.84
CA LEU A 377 -25.19 -9.54 1.63
C LEU A 377 -26.60 -9.62 2.24
N ASN A 378 -27.11 -8.50 2.75
CA ASN A 378 -28.47 -8.43 3.27
C ASN A 378 -29.52 -8.71 2.19
N THR A 379 -29.30 -8.23 0.96
CA THR A 379 -30.19 -8.53 -0.18
C THR A 379 -30.11 -9.99 -0.63
N LEU A 380 -28.92 -10.60 -0.63
CA LEU A 380 -28.74 -12.03 -0.93
C LEU A 380 -29.47 -12.92 0.08
N LEU A 381 -29.34 -12.61 1.38
CA LEU A 381 -30.09 -13.32 2.43
C LEU A 381 -31.60 -13.13 2.29
N SER A 382 -32.03 -11.97 1.82
CA SER A 382 -33.45 -11.68 1.57
C SER A 382 -34.00 -12.45 0.36
N LEU A 383 -33.20 -12.63 -0.70
CA LEU A 383 -33.51 -13.52 -1.82
C LEU A 383 -33.69 -14.97 -1.35
N ALA A 384 -32.77 -15.48 -0.53
CA ALA A 384 -32.88 -16.82 0.04
C ALA A 384 -34.13 -17.00 0.90
N ARG A 385 -34.52 -15.98 1.68
CA ARG A 385 -35.78 -16.00 2.46
C ARG A 385 -37.02 -15.96 1.57
N ALA A 386 -36.98 -15.20 0.47
CA ALA A 386 -38.09 -15.04 -0.46
C ALA A 386 -38.50 -16.35 -1.16
N ALA A 387 -37.59 -17.33 -1.24
CA ALA A 387 -37.89 -18.67 -1.77
C ALA A 387 -38.93 -19.43 -0.91
N LYS A 388 -39.10 -19.05 0.37
CA LYS A 388 -40.18 -19.58 1.22
C LYS A 388 -41.42 -18.68 1.10
N PRO A 389 -42.63 -19.25 0.95
CA PRO A 389 -43.86 -18.46 0.96
C PRO A 389 -44.13 -17.86 2.34
N GLY A 390 -44.65 -16.63 2.38
CA GLY A 390 -44.94 -15.92 3.64
C GLY A 390 -43.70 -15.31 4.29
N GLY A 391 -43.80 -14.95 5.57
CA GLY A 391 -42.72 -14.35 6.33
C GLY A 391 -43.25 -13.52 7.50
N VAL A 392 -42.43 -13.31 8.53
CA VAL A 392 -42.79 -12.45 9.65
C VAL A 392 -42.50 -11.00 9.29
N PHE A 393 -43.52 -10.14 9.36
CA PHE A 393 -43.33 -8.70 9.22
C PHE A 393 -42.60 -8.16 10.46
N VAL A 394 -41.30 -7.95 10.31
CA VAL A 394 -40.50 -7.24 11.32
C VAL A 394 -40.58 -5.75 11.06
N ARG A 395 -41.13 -5.03 12.02
CA ARG A 395 -41.30 -3.58 11.95
C ARG A 395 -39.96 -2.84 11.99
N THR A 396 -39.90 -1.73 11.27
CA THR A 396 -38.81 -0.75 11.36
C THR A 396 -39.12 0.25 12.48
N PRO A 397 -38.28 0.37 13.53
CA PRO A 397 -38.54 1.30 14.62
C PRO A 397 -38.42 2.76 14.15
N LYS A 398 -39.28 3.62 14.70
CA LYS A 398 -39.35 5.07 14.43
C LYS A 398 -39.24 5.84 15.74
N HIS A 399 -38.61 7.02 15.71
CA HIS A 399 -38.09 7.71 16.89
C HIS A 399 -38.51 9.19 16.99
N ARG A 400 -39.37 9.65 16.07
CA ARG A 400 -39.83 11.04 15.94
C ARG A 400 -38.67 12.01 15.68
N ILE A 401 -37.71 11.61 14.84
CA ILE A 401 -36.57 12.44 14.47
C ILE A 401 -36.96 13.41 13.36
N VAL A 402 -36.63 14.69 13.56
CA VAL A 402 -36.93 15.81 12.65
C VAL A 402 -35.75 16.80 12.59
N LYS A 403 -34.92 16.85 13.64
CA LYS A 403 -33.77 17.78 13.71
C LYS A 403 -32.50 17.05 14.12
N ALA A 404 -31.37 17.52 13.60
CA ALA A 404 -30.04 17.06 14.01
C ALA A 404 -29.85 17.23 15.53
N GLY A 405 -29.23 16.23 16.16
CA GLY A 405 -28.95 16.22 17.61
C GLY A 405 -30.07 15.66 18.50
N GLN A 406 -31.24 15.34 17.95
CA GLN A 406 -32.26 14.58 18.72
C GLN A 406 -31.74 13.18 19.06
N GLU A 407 -31.94 12.77 20.30
CA GLU A 407 -31.47 11.47 20.80
C GLU A 407 -32.53 10.38 20.60
N TRP A 408 -32.09 9.25 20.06
CA TRP A 408 -32.91 8.07 19.83
C TRP A 408 -32.38 6.84 20.57
N ARG A 409 -31.09 6.79 20.93
CA ARG A 409 -30.40 5.57 21.41
C ARG A 409 -30.91 5.03 22.75
N ASN A 410 -31.55 5.87 23.56
CA ASN A 410 -32.19 5.49 24.82
C ASN A 410 -33.70 5.21 24.70
N GLN A 411 -34.29 5.39 23.51
CA GLN A 411 -35.70 5.15 23.29
C GLN A 411 -36.04 3.65 23.25
N ALA A 412 -37.33 3.34 23.44
CA ALA A 412 -37.86 1.99 23.29
C ALA A 412 -37.65 1.47 21.85
N TYR A 413 -37.65 0.14 21.71
CA TYR A 413 -37.45 -0.59 20.43
C TYR A 413 -36.07 -0.45 19.76
N VAL A 414 -35.14 0.31 20.34
CA VAL A 414 -33.75 0.35 19.85
C VAL A 414 -33.08 -1.01 20.04
N ARG A 415 -32.77 -1.65 18.91
CA ARG A 415 -31.98 -2.88 18.79
C ARG A 415 -30.81 -2.64 17.86
N VAL A 416 -29.60 -2.77 18.41
CA VAL A 416 -28.32 -2.60 17.73
C VAL A 416 -27.41 -3.81 17.96
N GLY A 417 -26.43 -4.01 17.08
CA GLY A 417 -25.46 -5.10 17.16
C GLY A 417 -25.89 -6.35 16.40
N ASP A 418 -26.40 -6.20 15.17
CA ASP A 418 -26.70 -7.35 14.31
C ASP A 418 -25.42 -8.19 14.08
N PRO A 419 -25.40 -9.50 14.40
CA PRO A 419 -24.22 -10.35 14.23
C PRO A 419 -23.74 -10.44 12.77
N ARG A 420 -24.60 -10.10 11.80
CA ARG A 420 -24.20 -9.98 10.39
C ARG A 420 -23.08 -8.98 10.15
N ALA A 421 -22.92 -7.97 11.02
CA ALA A 421 -21.83 -6.99 10.91
C ALA A 421 -20.45 -7.66 10.95
N LEU A 422 -20.29 -8.78 11.67
CA LEU A 422 -19.03 -9.53 11.68
C LEU A 422 -18.77 -10.21 10.34
N ILE A 423 -19.80 -10.80 9.73
CA ILE A 423 -19.70 -11.45 8.40
C ILE A 423 -19.42 -10.38 7.34
N GLU A 424 -20.09 -9.24 7.41
CA GLU A 424 -19.83 -8.07 6.55
C GLU A 424 -18.37 -7.61 6.72
N ALA A 425 -17.86 -7.48 7.95
CA ALA A 425 -16.46 -7.11 8.18
C ALA A 425 -15.46 -8.11 7.57
N ILE A 426 -15.69 -9.42 7.76
CA ILE A 426 -14.84 -10.48 7.17
C ILE A 426 -14.88 -10.42 5.64
N ALA A 427 -16.07 -10.28 5.05
CA ALA A 427 -16.22 -10.14 3.60
C ALA A 427 -15.53 -8.86 3.08
N GLY A 428 -15.59 -7.77 3.85
CA GLY A 428 -14.91 -6.52 3.54
C GLY A 428 -13.38 -6.66 3.57
N LEU A 429 -12.83 -7.34 4.57
CA LEU A 429 -11.40 -7.65 4.65
C LEU A 429 -10.95 -8.59 3.53
N GLY A 430 -11.75 -9.61 3.19
CA GLY A 430 -11.50 -10.49 2.06
C GLY A 430 -11.49 -9.74 0.72
N ALA A 431 -12.44 -8.82 0.51
CA ALA A 431 -12.45 -7.96 -0.66
C ALA A 431 -11.25 -7.00 -0.70
N LEU A 432 -10.83 -6.48 0.46
CA LEU A 432 -9.65 -5.62 0.56
C LEU A 432 -8.36 -6.37 0.23
N ALA A 433 -8.22 -7.62 0.69
CA ALA A 433 -7.05 -8.45 0.43
C ALA A 433 -6.85 -8.76 -1.07
N MET A 434 -7.91 -8.74 -1.87
CA MET A 434 -7.81 -8.90 -3.33
C MET A 434 -7.21 -7.68 -4.04
N VAL A 435 -7.31 -6.48 -3.47
CA VAL A 435 -6.85 -5.23 -4.10
C VAL A 435 -5.35 -5.25 -4.44
N PRO A 436 -4.42 -5.52 -3.50
CA PRO A 436 -2.99 -5.55 -3.82
C PRO A 436 -2.65 -6.64 -4.84
N VAL A 437 -3.26 -7.82 -4.75
CA VAL A 437 -3.07 -8.91 -5.72
C VAL A 437 -3.54 -8.49 -7.11
N ALA A 438 -4.71 -7.84 -7.21
CA ALA A 438 -5.22 -7.35 -8.48
C ALA A 438 -4.32 -6.27 -9.09
N LEU A 439 -3.75 -5.38 -8.28
CA LEU A 439 -2.81 -4.35 -8.76
C LEU A 439 -1.49 -4.95 -9.24
N ASP A 440 -0.95 -5.93 -8.51
CA ASP A 440 0.25 -6.69 -8.89
C ASP A 440 0.07 -7.38 -10.26
N ARG A 441 -1.14 -7.91 -10.53
CA ARG A 441 -1.50 -8.54 -11.81
C ARG A 441 -2.00 -7.57 -12.89
N HIS A 442 -1.83 -6.26 -12.69
CA HIS A 442 -2.31 -5.21 -13.59
C HIS A 442 -3.83 -5.22 -13.87
N GLN A 443 -4.63 -5.84 -13.00
CA GLN A 443 -6.09 -5.92 -13.08
C GLN A 443 -6.76 -4.77 -12.33
N VAL A 444 -6.54 -3.54 -12.79
CA VAL A 444 -7.00 -2.30 -12.13
C VAL A 444 -8.50 -2.27 -11.88
N LEU A 445 -9.31 -2.81 -12.80
CA LEU A 445 -10.75 -2.90 -12.60
C LEU A 445 -11.12 -3.80 -11.42
N ILE A 446 -10.53 -5.00 -11.35
CA ILE A 446 -10.80 -5.91 -10.23
C ILE A 446 -10.43 -5.22 -8.91
N ALA A 447 -9.32 -4.47 -8.88
CA ALA A 447 -8.93 -3.67 -7.73
C ALA A 447 -9.97 -2.60 -7.37
N ILE A 448 -10.48 -1.83 -8.33
CA ILE A 448 -11.51 -0.78 -8.10
C ILE A 448 -12.81 -1.41 -7.55
N TYR A 449 -13.30 -2.47 -8.18
CA TYR A 449 -14.57 -3.08 -7.82
C TYR A 449 -14.49 -3.80 -6.47
N SER A 450 -13.41 -4.55 -6.21
CA SER A 450 -13.13 -5.15 -4.90
C SER A 450 -12.95 -4.08 -3.83
N GLY A 451 -12.29 -2.96 -4.14
CA GLY A 451 -12.13 -1.82 -3.24
C GLY A 451 -13.46 -1.16 -2.86
N MET A 452 -14.38 -1.00 -3.82
CA MET A 452 -15.75 -0.50 -3.56
C MET A 452 -16.51 -1.42 -2.61
N PHE A 453 -16.40 -2.74 -2.81
CA PHE A 453 -17.03 -3.73 -1.94
C PHE A 453 -16.40 -3.77 -0.54
N ALA A 454 -15.08 -3.71 -0.46
CA ALA A 454 -14.35 -3.59 0.80
C ALA A 454 -14.83 -2.37 1.58
N LEU A 455 -14.87 -1.20 0.93
CA LEU A 455 -15.36 0.03 1.55
C LEU A 455 -16.83 -0.09 1.97
N GLY A 456 -17.68 -0.67 1.12
CA GLY A 456 -19.11 -0.84 1.41
C GLY A 456 -19.37 -1.72 2.63
N PHE A 457 -18.77 -2.92 2.65
CA PHE A 457 -18.93 -3.85 3.75
C PHE A 457 -18.34 -3.33 5.06
N LEU A 458 -17.12 -2.78 5.02
CA LEU A 458 -16.50 -2.19 6.21
C LEU A 458 -17.25 -0.96 6.72
N ALA A 459 -17.86 -0.16 5.82
CA ALA A 459 -18.69 0.97 6.22
C ALA A 459 -19.98 0.53 6.93
N VAL A 460 -20.70 -0.46 6.38
CA VAL A 460 -21.93 -0.99 7.01
C VAL A 460 -21.61 -1.67 8.35
N ALA A 461 -20.56 -2.50 8.41
CA ALA A 461 -20.10 -3.12 9.65
C ALA A 461 -19.63 -2.08 10.68
N GLY A 462 -18.89 -1.06 10.23
CA GLY A 462 -18.41 0.04 11.07
C GLY A 462 -19.55 0.89 11.64
N LEU A 463 -20.56 1.24 10.83
CA LEU A 463 -21.76 1.92 11.32
C LEU A 463 -22.50 1.08 12.37
N SER A 464 -22.57 -0.24 12.17
CA SER A 464 -23.21 -1.15 13.13
C SER A 464 -22.46 -1.21 14.45
N LEU A 465 -21.12 -1.21 14.40
CA LEU A 465 -20.26 -1.17 15.58
C LEU A 465 -20.37 0.18 16.31
N VAL A 466 -20.42 1.30 15.57
CA VAL A 466 -20.62 2.63 16.14
C VAL A 466 -21.97 2.73 16.85
N ASP A 467 -23.06 2.32 16.18
CA ASP A 467 -24.40 2.29 16.79
C ASP A 467 -24.41 1.45 18.07
N LEU A 468 -23.77 0.28 18.06
CA LEU A 468 -23.63 -0.60 19.23
C LEU A 468 -22.86 0.08 20.37
N LEU A 469 -21.68 0.63 20.09
CA LEU A 469 -20.83 1.28 21.09
C LEU A 469 -21.49 2.52 21.68
N GLU A 470 -22.14 3.35 20.86
CA GLU A 470 -22.83 4.55 21.32
C GLU A 470 -24.04 4.22 22.20
N VAL A 471 -24.85 3.23 21.81
CA VAL A 471 -25.99 2.77 22.61
C VAL A 471 -25.52 2.18 23.94
N LEU A 472 -24.51 1.30 23.93
CA LEU A 472 -23.95 0.72 25.15
C LEU A 472 -23.34 1.79 26.07
N THR A 473 -22.59 2.73 25.50
CA THR A 473 -22.00 3.85 26.25
C THR A 473 -23.08 4.71 26.87
N LEU A 474 -24.11 5.08 26.11
CA LEU A 474 -25.20 5.91 26.64
C LEU A 474 -25.95 5.19 27.78
N ARG A 475 -26.28 3.92 27.58
CA ARG A 475 -27.07 3.13 28.55
C ARG A 475 -26.27 2.75 29.80
N ARG A 476 -24.96 2.51 29.70
CA ARG A 476 -24.11 2.08 30.83
C ARG A 476 -23.33 3.22 31.49
N LEU A 477 -22.85 4.18 30.72
CA LEU A 477 -21.91 5.23 31.17
C LEU A 477 -22.48 6.65 31.09
N GLY A 478 -23.66 6.83 30.49
CA GLY A 478 -24.38 8.09 30.42
C GLY A 478 -23.91 9.06 29.31
N ALA A 479 -24.65 10.16 29.15
CA ALA A 479 -24.48 11.11 28.05
C ALA A 479 -23.11 11.81 28.02
N ARG A 480 -22.47 12.04 29.18
CA ARG A 480 -21.14 12.65 29.25
C ARG A 480 -20.06 11.76 28.63
N ALA A 481 -20.15 10.45 28.87
CA ALA A 481 -19.23 9.48 28.27
C ALA A 481 -19.45 9.39 26.76
N LEU A 482 -20.72 9.32 26.31
CA LEU A 482 -21.07 9.35 24.89
C LEU A 482 -20.49 10.60 24.19
N ALA A 483 -20.65 11.79 24.78
CA ALA A 483 -20.13 13.03 24.22
C ALA A 483 -18.59 13.08 24.16
N ARG A 484 -17.88 12.34 25.02
CA ARG A 484 -16.41 12.18 24.92
C ARG A 484 -16.05 11.26 23.76
N ILE A 485 -16.73 10.12 23.63
CA ILE A 485 -16.52 9.18 22.53
C ILE A 485 -16.82 9.83 21.18
N GLN A 486 -17.95 10.53 21.04
CA GLN A 486 -18.30 11.22 19.79
C GLN A 486 -17.30 12.30 19.39
N ARG A 487 -16.62 12.92 20.36
CA ARG A 487 -15.54 13.88 20.10
C ARG A 487 -14.21 13.19 19.79
N GLY A 488 -13.87 12.11 20.49
CA GLY A 488 -12.59 11.41 20.37
C GLY A 488 -12.52 10.40 19.23
N ALA A 489 -13.59 9.67 18.95
CA ALA A 489 -13.61 8.59 17.97
C ALA A 489 -13.22 9.04 16.54
N PRO A 490 -13.69 10.19 16.02
CA PRO A 490 -13.22 10.66 14.71
C PRO A 490 -11.72 10.99 14.68
N VAL A 491 -11.14 11.39 15.83
CA VAL A 491 -9.71 11.69 15.96
C VAL A 491 -8.91 10.39 15.98
N VAL A 492 -9.35 9.40 16.76
CA VAL A 492 -8.76 8.06 16.78
C VAL A 492 -8.83 7.40 15.41
N ALA A 493 -9.98 7.51 14.72
CA ALA A 493 -10.14 6.97 13.37
C ALA A 493 -9.21 7.66 12.35
N LEU A 494 -9.10 8.99 12.40
CA LEU A 494 -8.21 9.76 11.52
C LEU A 494 -6.75 9.34 11.71
N PHE A 495 -6.27 9.27 12.96
CA PHE A 495 -4.89 8.86 13.24
C PHE A 495 -4.66 7.36 13.01
N GLY A 496 -5.66 6.50 13.26
CA GLY A 496 -5.57 5.08 12.92
C GLY A 496 -5.40 4.86 11.41
N LEU A 497 -6.17 5.57 10.59
CA LEU A 497 -6.03 5.55 9.12
C LEU A 497 -4.69 6.14 8.67
N ALA A 498 -4.26 7.25 9.27
CA ALA A 498 -2.96 7.86 8.97
C ALA A 498 -1.80 6.91 9.31
N SER A 499 -1.81 6.30 10.49
CA SER A 499 -0.82 5.31 10.91
C SER A 499 -0.80 4.11 9.98
N LEU A 500 -1.97 3.57 9.63
CA LEU A 500 -2.07 2.43 8.70
C LEU A 500 -1.42 2.79 7.36
N LEU A 501 -1.78 3.93 6.78
CA LEU A 501 -1.29 4.38 5.48
C LEU A 501 0.23 4.62 5.49
N LEU A 502 0.76 5.30 6.51
CA LEU A 502 2.21 5.54 6.66
C LEU A 502 2.98 4.23 6.91
N LEU A 503 2.44 3.31 7.72
CA LEU A 503 3.05 1.99 7.96
C LEU A 503 3.01 1.10 6.71
N THR A 504 1.96 1.20 5.88
CA THR A 504 1.91 0.52 4.58
C THR A 504 2.99 1.07 3.65
N ALA A 505 3.18 2.39 3.58
CA ALA A 505 4.28 2.97 2.82
C ALA A 505 5.65 2.49 3.34
N ALA A 506 5.80 2.32 4.67
CA ALA A 506 7.02 1.78 5.27
C ALA A 506 7.31 0.30 4.91
N GLN A 507 6.35 -0.46 4.35
CA GLN A 507 6.59 -1.82 3.86
C GLN A 507 7.18 -1.85 2.43
N MET A 508 7.15 -0.75 1.69
CA MET A 508 7.77 -0.67 0.35
C MET A 508 9.29 -0.85 0.45
N ARG A 509 10.01 -1.22 -0.62
CA ARG A 509 11.49 -1.30 -0.57
C ARG A 509 12.09 0.08 -0.26
N GLU A 510 13.23 0.13 0.44
CA GLU A 510 13.91 1.41 0.71
C GLU A 510 14.46 1.98 -0.61
N PRO A 511 13.93 3.11 -1.10
CA PRO A 511 14.35 3.68 -2.38
C PRO A 511 15.66 4.47 -2.32
N PHE A 512 16.09 4.92 -1.13
CA PHE A 512 17.19 5.88 -1.01
C PHE A 512 18.43 5.23 -0.41
N GLU A 513 19.58 5.41 -1.08
CA GLU A 513 20.88 4.99 -0.55
C GLU A 513 21.20 5.66 0.81
N ASP A 514 20.77 6.91 1.01
CA ASP A 514 20.84 7.61 2.30
C ASP A 514 20.22 6.81 3.44
N GLY A 515 19.14 6.06 3.18
CA GLY A 515 18.51 5.22 4.20
C GLY A 515 19.44 4.10 4.68
N TYR A 516 20.18 3.50 3.75
CA TYR A 516 21.24 2.55 4.07
C TYR A 516 22.46 3.24 4.69
N GLY A 517 22.78 4.46 4.30
CA GLY A 517 23.88 5.24 4.91
C GLY A 517 23.61 5.54 6.38
N HIS A 518 22.42 6.06 6.69
CA HIS A 518 21.98 6.29 8.07
C HIS A 518 21.90 5.00 8.88
N TRP A 519 21.48 3.90 8.25
CA TRP A 519 21.53 2.58 8.86
C TRP A 519 22.97 2.20 9.24
N LEU A 520 23.94 2.33 8.33
CA LEU A 520 25.31 1.88 8.56
C LEU A 520 25.97 2.62 9.73
N VAL A 521 25.83 3.94 9.76
CA VAL A 521 26.33 4.77 10.86
C VAL A 521 25.66 4.40 12.19
N ALA A 522 24.34 4.22 12.19
CA ALA A 522 23.60 3.83 13.38
C ALA A 522 23.92 2.39 13.83
N ALA A 523 24.11 1.47 12.90
CA ALA A 523 24.48 0.08 13.16
C ALA A 523 25.89 0.01 13.75
N ASN A 524 26.82 0.80 13.22
CA ASN A 524 28.16 0.94 13.79
C ASN A 524 28.10 1.46 15.23
N LEU A 525 27.38 2.56 15.50
CA LEU A 525 27.18 3.06 16.87
C LEU A 525 26.54 2.01 17.79
N ALA A 526 25.54 1.26 17.30
CA ALA A 526 24.86 0.22 18.07
C ALA A 526 25.79 -0.97 18.40
N ALA A 527 26.68 -1.33 17.48
CA ALA A 527 27.60 -2.46 17.61
C ALA A 527 28.86 -2.12 18.43
N THR A 528 29.49 -0.96 18.16
CA THR A 528 30.81 -0.61 18.71
C THR A 528 30.73 0.42 19.84
N GLY A 529 29.62 1.15 19.96
CA GLY A 529 29.52 2.31 20.86
C GLY A 529 30.21 3.57 20.32
N HIS A 530 30.86 3.50 19.15
CA HIS A 530 31.53 4.62 18.51
C HIS A 530 30.71 5.16 17.35
N LEU A 531 30.53 6.49 17.35
CA LEU A 531 29.82 7.19 16.30
C LEU A 531 30.80 7.53 15.17
N HIS A 532 30.91 6.64 14.19
CA HIS A 532 31.87 6.74 13.07
C HIS A 532 31.18 6.33 11.77
N ASP A 533 31.54 6.99 10.67
CA ASP A 533 31.10 6.64 9.30
C ASP A 533 32.14 5.74 8.63
N PRO A 534 31.89 4.42 8.50
CA PRO A 534 32.87 3.48 7.98
C PRO A 534 33.24 3.70 6.51
N LEU A 535 32.42 4.44 5.74
CA LEU A 535 32.63 4.61 4.30
C LEU A 535 33.47 5.84 3.99
N PHE A 536 33.10 6.97 4.58
CA PHE A 536 33.67 8.25 4.16
C PHE A 536 34.46 8.95 5.26
N SER A 537 34.46 8.45 6.51
CA SER A 537 35.07 9.13 7.67
C SER A 537 34.58 10.58 7.80
N MET A 538 33.26 10.77 7.63
CA MET A 538 32.64 12.08 7.50
C MET A 538 31.97 12.56 8.79
N GLU A 539 32.47 12.16 9.97
CA GLU A 539 31.87 12.47 11.27
C GLU A 539 31.56 13.96 11.46
N ASP A 540 32.36 14.83 10.85
CA ASP A 540 32.24 16.29 10.95
C ASP A 540 31.13 16.89 10.09
N THR A 541 30.39 16.10 9.29
CA THR A 541 29.40 16.63 8.33
C THR A 541 27.96 16.32 8.66
N TRP A 542 27.72 15.41 9.59
CA TRP A 542 26.38 14.99 10.01
C TRP A 542 26.20 15.21 11.51
N LEU A 543 24.94 15.29 11.93
CA LEU A 543 24.60 15.56 13.33
C LEU A 543 24.10 14.27 14.01
N PRO A 544 24.43 14.06 15.29
CA PRO A 544 24.27 12.75 15.95
C PRO A 544 22.82 12.38 16.27
N GLY A 545 21.89 13.34 16.31
CA GLY A 545 20.56 13.17 16.91
C GLY A 545 19.72 12.03 16.31
N TYR A 546 19.70 11.90 14.98
CA TYR A 546 19.01 10.79 14.33
C TYR A 546 19.72 9.45 14.56
N HIS A 547 21.04 9.43 14.39
CA HIS A 547 21.84 8.21 14.50
C HIS A 547 21.80 7.60 15.91
N VAL A 548 21.71 8.43 16.96
CA VAL A 548 21.53 7.95 18.34
C VAL A 548 20.17 7.25 18.50
N LEU A 549 19.09 7.85 17.98
CA LEU A 549 17.76 7.22 18.01
C LEU A 549 17.74 5.93 17.19
N ALA A 550 18.29 5.96 15.98
CA ALA A 550 18.37 4.81 15.09
C ALA A 550 19.21 3.68 15.71
N ALA A 551 20.35 3.98 16.33
CA ALA A 551 21.18 3.00 17.01
C ALA A 551 20.45 2.33 18.17
N ALA A 552 19.67 3.09 18.96
CA ALA A 552 18.84 2.52 20.03
C ALA A 552 17.78 1.54 19.47
N VAL A 553 17.16 1.87 18.33
CA VAL A 553 16.19 0.99 17.66
C VAL A 553 16.88 -0.27 17.13
N LEU A 554 18.00 -0.14 16.43
CA LEU A 554 18.76 -1.28 15.91
C LEU A 554 19.30 -2.18 17.04
N ARG A 555 19.69 -1.61 18.18
CA ARG A 555 20.11 -2.39 19.35
C ARG A 555 18.98 -3.21 19.97
N LEU A 556 17.74 -2.74 19.87
CA LEU A 556 16.55 -3.44 20.39
C LEU A 556 16.01 -4.50 19.43
N PHE A 557 15.99 -4.22 18.13
CA PHE A 557 15.33 -5.08 17.13
C PHE A 557 16.31 -5.90 16.28
N GLY A 558 17.61 -5.57 16.30
CA GLY A 558 18.66 -6.20 15.51
C GLY A 558 19.28 -5.24 14.50
N LEU A 559 20.59 -5.40 14.24
CA LEU A 559 21.36 -4.45 13.42
C LEU A 559 20.84 -4.37 11.98
N TRP A 560 20.38 -5.47 11.37
CA TRP A 560 19.86 -5.49 9.98
C TRP A 560 18.35 -5.20 9.88
N GLN A 561 17.74 -4.54 10.88
CA GLN A 561 16.32 -4.22 10.85
C GLN A 561 16.04 -2.80 10.31
N ILE A 562 16.35 -2.56 9.02
CA ILE A 562 15.99 -1.28 8.38
C ILE A 562 14.47 -1.04 8.38
N GLY A 563 13.68 -2.11 8.36
CA GLY A 563 12.21 -2.05 8.50
C GLY A 563 11.76 -1.40 9.82
N ALA A 564 12.49 -1.62 10.92
CA ALA A 564 12.19 -0.99 12.20
C ALA A 564 12.46 0.53 12.17
N LEU A 565 13.54 0.97 11.50
CA LEU A 565 13.83 2.39 11.30
C LEU A 565 12.74 3.09 10.48
N LYS A 566 12.22 2.42 9.45
CA LYS A 566 11.11 2.91 8.62
C LYS A 566 9.80 2.98 9.39
N ALA A 567 9.52 2.00 10.24
CA ALA A 567 8.36 2.03 11.14
C ALA A 567 8.44 3.20 12.13
N VAL A 568 9.62 3.47 12.70
CA VAL A 568 9.86 4.65 13.56
C VAL A 568 9.65 5.95 12.79
N SER A 569 10.13 6.02 11.55
CA SER A 569 9.91 7.18 10.67
C SER A 569 8.43 7.42 10.36
N ALA A 570 7.66 6.35 10.15
CA ALA A 570 6.21 6.43 9.97
C ALA A 570 5.50 6.95 11.23
N LEU A 571 5.90 6.46 12.42
CA LEU A 571 5.38 6.93 13.70
C LEU A 571 5.72 8.41 13.97
N LEU A 572 6.92 8.86 13.58
CA LEU A 572 7.31 10.26 13.64
C LEU A 572 6.47 11.13 12.68
N GLY A 573 6.14 10.61 11.49
CA GLY A 573 5.17 11.22 10.58
C GLY A 573 3.79 11.38 11.23
N VAL A 574 3.29 10.37 11.94
CA VAL A 574 2.04 10.46 12.73
C VAL A 574 2.16 11.52 13.83
N ALA A 575 3.30 11.59 14.53
CA ALA A 575 3.55 12.61 15.56
C ALA A 575 3.56 14.03 14.96
N ALA A 576 4.14 14.24 13.78
CA ALA A 576 4.09 15.51 13.06
C ALA A 576 2.64 15.86 12.67
N ALA A 577 1.86 14.90 12.18
CA ALA A 577 0.43 15.09 11.89
C ALA A 577 -0.38 15.42 13.16
N ALA A 578 -0.05 14.82 14.31
CA ALA A 578 -0.66 15.14 15.59
C ALA A 578 -0.34 16.57 16.04
N CYS A 579 0.89 17.04 15.82
CA CYS A 579 1.26 18.43 16.06
C CYS A 579 0.47 19.39 15.16
N VAL A 580 0.31 19.06 13.87
CA VAL A 580 -0.52 19.81 12.92
C VAL A 580 -1.98 19.88 13.38
N TYR A 581 -2.55 18.76 13.83
CA TYR A 581 -3.89 18.73 14.39
C TYR A 581 -4.02 19.69 15.60
N GLY A 582 -3.00 19.70 16.47
CA GLY A 582 -2.96 20.57 17.66
C GLY A 582 -2.68 22.05 17.38
N LEU A 583 -2.08 22.37 16.22
CA LEU A 583 -1.80 23.73 15.74
C LEU A 583 -2.99 24.37 15.02
N ALA A 584 -3.87 23.55 14.45
CA ALA A 584 -5.05 24.03 13.74
C ALA A 584 -6.04 24.74 14.68
N PRO A 585 -6.67 25.85 14.25
CA PRO A 585 -7.52 26.66 15.12
C PRO A 585 -8.86 26.00 15.45
N ASN A 586 -9.32 25.05 14.63
CA ASN A 586 -10.57 24.31 14.85
C ASN A 586 -10.46 22.88 14.33
N VAL A 587 -11.37 22.01 14.80
CA VAL A 587 -11.39 20.56 14.49
C VAL A 587 -11.55 20.29 12.99
N ARG A 588 -12.26 21.14 12.25
CA ARG A 588 -12.49 20.95 10.81
C ARG A 588 -11.20 21.21 10.02
N GLN A 589 -10.52 22.32 10.30
CA GLN A 589 -9.19 22.62 9.75
C GLN A 589 -8.18 21.56 10.16
N ALA A 590 -8.22 21.09 11.41
CA ALA A 590 -7.33 20.04 11.90
C ALA A 590 -7.46 18.75 11.07
N ARG A 591 -8.70 18.28 10.83
CA ARG A 591 -8.97 17.08 10.01
C ARG A 591 -8.53 17.26 8.56
N LEU A 592 -8.82 18.41 7.96
CA LEU A 592 -8.42 18.73 6.58
C LEU A 592 -6.90 18.79 6.44
N ALA A 593 -6.21 19.48 7.35
CA ALA A 593 -4.76 19.63 7.32
C ALA A 593 -4.05 18.27 7.48
N VAL A 594 -4.47 17.44 8.44
CA VAL A 594 -3.92 16.08 8.59
C VAL A 594 -4.18 15.23 7.36
N GLY A 595 -5.40 15.25 6.82
CA GLY A 595 -5.73 14.48 5.62
C GLY A 595 -4.89 14.90 4.41
N LEU A 596 -4.76 16.20 4.15
CA LEU A 596 -3.95 16.72 3.03
C LEU A 596 -2.46 16.44 3.22
N LEU A 597 -1.98 16.48 4.46
CA LEU A 597 -0.58 16.19 4.78
C LEU A 597 -0.26 14.70 4.58
N VAL A 598 -1.03 13.80 5.20
CA VAL A 598 -0.74 12.37 5.20
C VAL A 598 -0.96 11.74 3.82
N LEU A 599 -1.92 12.26 3.05
CA LEU A 599 -2.14 11.85 1.66
C LEU A 599 -1.14 12.47 0.68
N ASN A 600 -0.32 13.44 1.10
CA ASN A 600 0.64 14.05 0.19
C ASN A 600 1.75 13.03 -0.17
N PRO A 601 2.04 12.76 -1.46
CA PRO A 601 3.06 11.80 -1.88
C PRO A 601 4.42 12.02 -1.21
N VAL A 602 4.91 13.27 -1.17
CA VAL A 602 6.22 13.60 -0.57
C VAL A 602 6.21 13.28 0.93
N PHE A 603 5.15 13.64 1.64
CA PHE A 603 5.04 13.32 3.07
C PHE A 603 4.88 11.81 3.31
N LEU A 604 4.01 11.15 2.56
CA LEU A 604 3.71 9.72 2.69
C LEU A 604 4.97 8.88 2.54
N PHE A 605 5.66 9.06 1.42
CA PHE A 605 6.77 8.20 1.04
C PHE A 605 8.06 8.52 1.80
N THR A 606 8.33 9.80 2.10
CA THR A 606 9.47 10.15 2.96
C THR A 606 9.28 9.62 4.39
N SER A 607 8.05 9.63 4.91
CA SER A 607 7.76 9.03 6.24
C SER A 607 7.89 7.50 6.22
N GLY A 608 7.79 6.88 5.04
CA GLY A 608 8.00 5.44 4.84
C GLY A 608 9.45 5.03 4.66
N SER A 609 10.41 5.96 4.65
CA SER A 609 11.84 5.71 4.44
C SER A 609 12.67 5.94 5.71
N ALA A 610 13.82 5.28 5.81
CA ALA A 610 14.76 5.40 6.94
C ALA A 610 15.63 6.66 6.84
N VAL A 611 15.01 7.85 6.87
CA VAL A 611 15.70 9.13 6.69
C VAL A 611 15.48 10.08 7.88
N VAL A 612 16.25 11.16 7.93
CA VAL A 612 16.29 12.12 9.05
C VAL A 612 15.08 13.06 9.08
N GLU A 613 14.48 13.35 7.92
CA GLU A 613 13.43 14.37 7.76
C GLU A 613 12.18 14.18 8.66
N PRO A 614 11.65 12.96 8.88
CA PRO A 614 10.53 12.73 9.80
C PRO A 614 10.84 13.14 11.24
N LEU A 615 12.02 12.82 11.77
CA LEU A 615 12.43 13.22 13.13
C LEU A 615 12.56 14.73 13.23
N LEU A 616 13.28 15.34 12.28
CA LEU A 616 13.45 16.79 12.19
C LEU A 616 12.09 17.51 12.21
N THR A 617 11.17 17.07 11.36
CA THR A 617 9.88 17.72 11.18
C THR A 617 8.98 17.53 12.39
N ALA A 618 8.96 16.34 13.00
CA ALA A 618 8.24 16.10 14.23
C ALA A 618 8.74 17.01 15.36
N LEU A 619 10.06 17.18 15.51
CA LEU A 619 10.65 18.06 16.52
C LEU A 619 10.35 19.54 16.25
N LEU A 620 10.47 20.01 15.00
CA LEU A 620 10.13 21.39 14.63
C LEU A 620 8.64 21.68 14.86
N MET A 621 7.75 20.77 14.47
CA MET A 621 6.31 20.95 14.68
C MET A 621 5.91 20.87 16.15
N ALA A 622 6.53 19.98 16.93
CA ALA A 622 6.32 19.89 18.37
C ALA A 622 6.85 21.15 19.09
N SER A 623 8.01 21.67 18.69
CA SER A 623 8.57 22.93 19.18
C SER A 623 7.63 24.10 18.89
N ALA A 624 7.16 24.22 17.64
CA ALA A 624 6.22 25.27 17.24
C ALA A 624 4.90 25.16 18.00
N LEU A 625 4.34 23.96 18.18
CA LEU A 625 3.13 23.73 18.98
C LEU A 625 3.32 24.14 20.44
N ALA A 626 4.45 23.78 21.05
CA ALA A 626 4.79 24.18 22.41
C ALA A 626 4.90 25.71 22.52
N ALA A 627 5.54 26.37 21.54
CA ALA A 627 5.68 27.82 21.50
C ALA A 627 4.32 28.54 21.33
N VAL A 628 3.46 28.08 20.42
CA VAL A 628 2.09 28.61 20.24
C VAL A 628 1.27 28.48 21.52
N ARG A 629 1.43 27.37 22.27
CA ARG A 629 0.79 27.13 23.57
C ARG A 629 1.48 27.84 24.75
N GLY A 630 2.55 28.60 24.52
CA GLY A 630 3.26 29.36 25.55
C GLY A 630 4.22 28.54 26.43
N ARG A 631 4.49 27.27 26.09
CA ARG A 631 5.44 26.39 26.80
C ARG A 631 6.87 26.57 26.26
N MET A 632 7.44 27.76 26.47
CA MET A 632 8.70 28.18 25.83
C MET A 632 9.92 27.33 26.19
N LYS A 633 9.99 26.77 27.42
CA LYS A 633 11.08 25.86 27.82
C LYS A 633 11.07 24.56 27.02
N LEU A 634 9.87 23.98 26.84
CA LEU A 634 9.69 22.77 26.03
C LEU A 634 9.96 23.06 24.55
N ALA A 635 9.51 24.23 24.06
CA ALA A 635 9.81 24.67 22.70
C ALA A 635 11.32 24.78 22.45
N ALA A 636 12.07 25.34 23.42
CA ALA A 636 13.52 25.47 23.35
C ALA A 636 14.23 24.12 23.32
N LEU A 637 13.84 23.18 24.18
CA LEU A 637 14.39 21.83 24.21
C LEU A 637 14.16 21.09 22.89
N LEU A 638 12.93 21.15 22.36
CA LEU A 638 12.59 20.50 21.09
C LEU A 638 13.30 21.15 19.89
N ALA A 639 13.48 22.47 19.91
CA ALA A 639 14.26 23.20 18.91
C ALA A 639 15.74 22.81 18.96
N ALA A 640 16.32 22.70 20.15
CA ALA A 640 17.69 22.21 20.36
C ALA A 640 17.87 20.77 19.84
N LEU A 641 16.93 19.86 20.12
CA LEU A 641 16.96 18.50 19.58
C LEU A 641 16.86 18.46 18.06
N ALA A 642 16.02 19.31 17.44
CA ALA A 642 15.93 19.44 15.98
C ALA A 642 17.27 19.88 15.37
N CYS A 643 17.95 20.82 16.03
CA CYS A 643 19.27 21.33 15.67
C CYS A 643 20.41 20.31 15.78
N VAL A 644 20.29 19.32 16.67
CA VAL A 644 21.23 18.19 16.78
C VAL A 644 20.83 17.05 15.82
N THR A 645 19.70 17.18 15.13
CA THR A 645 19.23 16.18 14.16
C THR A 645 19.59 16.57 12.73
N SER A 646 19.44 17.85 12.35
CA SER A 646 19.76 18.31 11.00
C SER A 646 20.17 19.78 10.95
N THR A 647 21.16 20.10 10.12
CA THR A 647 21.62 21.47 9.88
C THR A 647 20.53 22.35 9.28
N LYS A 648 19.58 21.75 8.55
CA LYS A 648 18.37 22.41 8.01
C LYS A 648 17.49 23.04 9.10
N ALA A 649 17.51 22.51 10.33
CA ALA A 649 16.74 23.05 11.46
C ALA A 649 17.11 24.51 11.78
N TRP A 650 18.38 24.87 11.57
CA TRP A 650 18.89 26.21 11.85
C TRP A 650 18.21 27.28 11.01
N VAL A 651 17.93 26.98 9.74
CA VAL A 651 17.23 27.91 8.84
C VAL A 651 15.84 28.25 9.40
N TRP A 652 15.13 27.24 9.90
CA TRP A 652 13.81 27.41 10.49
C TRP A 652 13.86 28.24 11.78
N ILE A 653 14.78 27.90 12.68
CA ILE A 653 14.90 28.56 13.99
C ILE A 653 15.41 29.99 13.83
N ALA A 654 16.37 30.23 12.92
CA ALA A 654 16.86 31.56 12.59
C ALA A 654 15.75 32.43 11.98
N ALA A 655 14.93 31.89 11.08
CA ALA A 655 13.79 32.61 10.53
C ALA A 655 12.75 32.97 11.61
N ALA A 656 12.42 32.05 12.52
CA ALA A 656 11.53 32.32 13.65
C ALA A 656 12.10 33.38 14.62
N ALA A 657 13.41 33.34 14.88
CA ALA A 657 14.10 34.34 15.69
C ALA A 657 14.13 35.71 15.00
N ALA A 658 14.48 35.77 13.72
CA ALA A 658 14.49 37.01 12.93
C ALA A 658 13.11 37.68 12.88
N PHE A 659 12.04 36.89 12.70
CA PHE A 659 10.67 37.39 12.78
C PHE A 659 10.35 37.97 14.17
N THR A 660 10.87 37.34 15.23
CA THR A 660 10.73 37.86 16.60
C THR A 660 11.43 39.21 16.75
N VAL A 661 12.67 39.34 16.26
CA VAL A 661 13.45 40.58 16.31
C VAL A 661 12.74 41.70 15.55
N PHE A 662 12.25 41.41 14.34
CA PHE A 662 11.50 42.36 13.53
C PHE A 662 10.25 42.89 14.26
N GLU A 663 9.47 42.02 14.90
CA GLU A 663 8.30 42.41 15.71
C GLU A 663 8.70 43.27 16.93
N ILE A 664 9.83 42.98 17.57
CA ILE A 664 10.36 43.76 18.69
C ILE A 664 10.77 45.16 18.22
N LEU A 665 11.52 45.26 17.12
CA LEU A 665 11.95 46.54 16.55
C LEU A 665 10.77 47.40 16.07
N ARG A 666 9.73 46.74 15.54
CA ARG A 666 8.50 47.41 15.09
C ARG A 666 7.62 47.90 16.26
N SER A 667 7.66 47.26 17.42
CA SER A 667 6.82 47.61 18.57
C SER A 667 7.56 48.51 19.56
N ARG A 668 7.24 49.82 19.55
CA ARG A 668 7.86 50.85 20.41
C ARG A 668 7.72 50.62 21.94
N THR A 669 7.02 49.59 22.39
CA THR A 669 6.67 49.32 23.80
C THR A 669 7.10 47.94 24.33
N ALA A 670 7.82 47.11 23.56
CA ALA A 670 7.99 45.68 23.88
C ALA A 670 9.35 45.24 24.47
N GLY A 671 10.20 46.15 24.96
CA GLY A 671 11.60 45.84 25.33
C GLY A 671 11.80 44.66 26.29
N ARG A 672 11.02 44.53 27.37
CA ARG A 672 11.14 43.42 28.35
C ARG A 672 10.41 42.14 27.96
N ALA A 673 9.29 42.24 27.25
CA ALA A 673 8.51 41.08 26.78
C ALA A 673 9.18 40.40 25.56
N GLY A 674 9.83 41.18 24.70
CA GLY A 674 10.59 40.72 23.55
C GLY A 674 11.80 39.87 23.93
N ALA A 675 12.57 40.29 24.95
CA ALA A 675 13.72 39.53 25.44
C ALA A 675 13.32 38.13 25.96
N ARG A 676 12.22 38.02 26.73
CA ARG A 676 11.68 36.71 27.15
C ARG A 676 11.17 35.88 25.96
N ALA A 677 10.66 36.53 24.92
CA ALA A 677 10.19 35.86 23.70
C ALA A 677 11.31 35.33 22.80
N MET A 678 12.58 35.68 23.07
CA MET A 678 13.77 35.18 22.37
C MET A 678 14.51 34.07 23.13
N ALA A 679 14.26 33.96 24.44
CA ALA A 679 14.90 32.97 25.32
C ALA A 679 14.73 31.50 24.86
N TRP A 680 13.71 31.18 24.06
CA TRP A 680 13.51 29.83 23.54
C TRP A 680 14.49 29.45 22.42
N ALA A 681 15.02 30.43 21.68
CA ALA A 681 15.97 30.19 20.59
C ALA A 681 17.43 30.16 21.07
N VAL A 682 17.70 30.68 22.28
CA VAL A 682 19.07 30.78 22.84
C VAL A 682 19.76 29.42 22.98
N PRO A 683 19.15 28.34 23.50
CA PRO A 683 19.81 27.04 23.60
C PRO A 683 20.15 26.46 22.22
N ALA A 684 19.26 26.64 21.24
CA ALA A 684 19.57 26.29 19.86
C ALA A 684 20.76 27.13 19.38
N LEU A 685 20.70 28.45 19.39
CA LEU A 685 21.82 29.29 18.91
C LEU A 685 23.17 28.99 19.61
N GLY A 686 23.14 28.62 20.90
CA GLY A 686 24.32 28.16 21.63
C GLY A 686 24.89 26.84 21.10
N ILE A 687 24.04 25.86 20.77
CA ILE A 687 24.44 24.60 20.13
C ILE A 687 25.04 24.86 18.73
N LEU A 688 24.48 25.80 17.96
CA LEU A 688 25.05 26.20 16.66
C LEU A 688 26.45 26.76 16.84
N LEU A 689 26.62 27.67 17.80
CA LEU A 689 27.92 28.28 18.09
C LEU A 689 28.93 27.22 18.55
N PHE A 690 28.52 26.30 19.42
CA PHE A 690 29.35 25.18 19.87
C PHE A 690 29.79 24.29 18.69
N PHE A 691 28.86 23.89 17.82
CA PHE A 691 29.22 23.10 16.65
C PHE A 691 30.12 23.87 15.68
N GLN A 692 29.83 25.13 15.37
CA GLN A 692 30.63 25.94 14.46
C GLN A 692 32.05 26.19 14.96
N LEU A 693 32.21 26.46 16.26
CA LEU A 693 33.52 26.74 16.88
C LEU A 693 34.30 25.46 17.22
N GLY A 694 33.61 24.34 17.49
CA GLY A 694 34.23 23.09 17.90
C GLY A 694 34.49 22.09 16.76
N PHE A 695 33.71 22.10 15.68
CA PHE A 695 33.68 21.03 14.67
C PHE A 695 33.60 21.51 13.20
N ALA A 696 33.55 22.83 12.93
CA ALA A 696 33.37 23.42 11.59
C ALA A 696 32.34 22.76 10.60
N PRO A 697 31.16 22.26 11.02
CA PRO A 697 30.39 21.27 10.24
C PRO A 697 29.67 21.85 9.03
N VAL A 698 29.26 23.11 9.11
CA VAL A 698 28.38 23.73 8.10
C VAL A 698 29.13 24.03 6.81
N THR A 699 30.39 24.45 6.91
CA THR A 699 31.29 24.65 5.76
C THR A 699 31.58 23.33 5.05
N ASN A 700 31.83 22.25 5.81
CA ASN A 700 32.14 20.93 5.25
C ASN A 700 30.91 20.29 4.58
N SER A 701 29.71 20.45 5.15
CA SER A 701 28.46 19.96 4.56
C SER A 701 28.10 20.65 3.24
N MET A 702 28.27 21.97 3.13
CA MET A 702 28.00 22.70 1.88
C MET A 702 29.07 22.45 0.80
N ALA A 703 30.34 22.39 1.19
CA ALA A 703 31.43 22.05 0.28
C ALA A 703 31.23 20.66 -0.32
N ARG A 704 30.88 19.66 0.50
CA ARG A 704 30.59 18.31 0.00
C ARG A 704 29.33 18.25 -0.85
N GLY A 705 28.23 18.88 -0.42
CA GLY A 705 27.00 18.91 -1.21
C GLY A 705 27.25 19.45 -2.62
N SER A 706 28.13 20.44 -2.75
CA SER A 706 28.55 20.96 -4.06
C SER A 706 29.34 19.94 -4.88
N ILE A 707 30.25 19.16 -4.28
CA ILE A 707 31.00 18.08 -4.95
C ILE A 707 30.06 16.96 -5.41
N GLU A 708 29.11 16.56 -4.57
CA GLU A 708 28.10 15.53 -4.90
C GLU A 708 27.22 15.98 -6.06
N VAL A 709 26.74 17.23 -6.04
CA VAL A 709 25.96 17.82 -7.12
C VAL A 709 26.77 17.84 -8.41
N MET A 710 28.02 18.33 -8.37
CA MET A 710 28.90 18.36 -9.54
C MET A 710 29.10 16.96 -10.14
N SER A 711 29.37 15.96 -9.30
CA SER A 711 29.58 14.60 -9.77
C SER A 711 28.30 13.96 -10.32
N ALA A 712 27.15 14.17 -9.67
CA ALA A 712 25.85 13.71 -10.16
C ALA A 712 25.46 14.38 -11.49
N SER A 713 25.80 15.65 -11.66
CA SER A 713 25.63 16.37 -12.92
C SER A 713 26.51 15.83 -14.04
N VAL A 714 27.79 15.52 -13.77
CA VAL A 714 28.71 14.92 -14.76
C VAL A 714 28.23 13.54 -15.22
N ARG A 715 27.60 12.76 -14.34
CA ARG A 715 26.99 11.46 -14.68
C ARG A 715 25.64 11.58 -15.42
N GLY A 716 25.08 12.78 -15.54
CA GLY A 716 23.74 12.98 -16.08
C GLY A 716 22.60 12.51 -15.17
N SER A 717 22.86 12.27 -13.87
CA SER A 717 21.85 11.85 -12.90
C SER A 717 20.96 13.00 -12.43
N ILE A 718 21.45 14.23 -12.51
CA ILE A 718 20.69 15.46 -12.27
C ILE A 718 21.09 16.51 -13.32
N PRO A 719 20.23 17.49 -13.63
CA PRO A 719 20.56 18.56 -14.56
C PRO A 719 21.85 19.31 -14.18
N PRO A 720 22.72 19.66 -15.13
CA PRO A 720 23.97 20.36 -14.86
C PRO A 720 23.75 21.82 -14.47
N VAL A 721 22.69 22.46 -14.96
CA VAL A 721 22.38 23.87 -14.70
C VAL A 721 21.47 24.01 -13.47
N GLY A 722 21.81 24.94 -12.57
CA GLY A 722 21.05 25.18 -11.33
C GLY A 722 19.58 25.53 -11.56
N ILE A 723 19.27 26.28 -12.61
CA ILE A 723 17.87 26.65 -12.93
C ILE A 723 17.05 25.43 -13.38
N GLU A 724 17.65 24.49 -14.11
CA GLU A 724 16.99 23.26 -14.54
C GLU A 724 16.68 22.36 -13.34
N ARG A 725 17.59 22.29 -12.35
CA ARG A 725 17.34 21.58 -11.08
C ARG A 725 16.18 22.20 -10.31
N VAL A 726 16.09 23.54 -10.27
CA VAL A 726 14.96 24.24 -9.65
C VAL A 726 13.65 23.95 -10.41
N LEU A 727 13.69 23.93 -11.74
CA LEU A 727 12.54 23.59 -12.58
C LEU A 727 12.12 22.14 -12.35
N GLU A 728 13.04 21.19 -12.24
CA GLU A 728 12.74 19.78 -11.95
C GLU A 728 12.13 19.62 -10.54
N LEU A 729 12.71 20.26 -9.52
CA LEU A 729 12.15 20.29 -8.16
C LEU A 729 10.74 20.90 -8.15
N GLY A 730 10.53 21.98 -8.89
CA GLY A 730 9.26 22.69 -9.00
C GLY A 730 8.20 21.94 -9.82
N THR A 731 8.59 21.23 -10.87
CA THR A 731 7.68 20.49 -11.76
C THR A 731 7.38 19.11 -11.19
N THR A 732 8.37 18.23 -11.01
CA THR A 732 8.15 16.85 -10.57
C THR A 732 7.59 16.78 -9.16
N PHE A 733 8.23 17.46 -8.20
CA PHE A 733 7.85 17.38 -6.79
C PHE A 733 6.87 18.48 -6.36
N GLY A 734 6.87 19.62 -7.04
CA GLY A 734 5.79 20.59 -6.92
C GLY A 734 4.45 20.04 -7.43
N LEU A 735 4.42 19.21 -8.48
CA LEU A 735 3.21 18.48 -8.89
C LEU A 735 2.76 17.47 -7.82
N ALA A 736 3.70 16.74 -7.22
CA ALA A 736 3.40 15.82 -6.11
C ALA A 736 2.73 16.55 -4.92
N ALA A 737 3.08 17.82 -4.69
CA ALA A 737 2.50 18.65 -3.64
C ALA A 737 1.56 19.75 -4.16
N LEU A 738 1.05 19.64 -5.39
CA LEU A 738 0.29 20.70 -6.05
C LEU A 738 -0.92 21.18 -5.24
N PRO A 739 -1.77 20.30 -4.67
CA PRO A 739 -2.90 20.76 -3.86
C PRO A 739 -2.46 21.60 -2.65
N LEU A 740 -1.34 21.22 -2.02
CA LEU A 740 -0.78 21.95 -0.88
C LEU A 740 -0.14 23.28 -1.29
N PHE A 741 0.60 23.33 -2.40
CA PHE A 741 1.20 24.57 -2.88
C PHE A 741 0.14 25.55 -3.40
N ALA A 742 -0.78 25.10 -4.24
CA ALA A 742 -1.81 25.94 -4.82
C ALA A 742 -2.74 26.52 -3.74
N LEU A 743 -3.22 25.69 -2.80
CA LEU A 743 -4.08 26.17 -1.72
C LEU A 743 -3.29 26.86 -0.61
N GLY A 744 -2.06 26.42 -0.33
CA GLY A 744 -1.20 26.99 0.70
C GLY A 744 -0.73 28.40 0.36
N THR A 745 -0.42 28.69 -0.90
CA THR A 745 -0.08 30.06 -1.36
C THR A 745 -1.27 31.01 -1.20
N VAL A 746 -2.46 30.60 -1.63
CA VAL A 746 -3.71 31.35 -1.38
C VAL A 746 -3.95 31.50 0.12
N GLY A 747 -3.70 30.45 0.91
CA GLY A 747 -3.78 30.47 2.36
C GLY A 747 -2.81 31.45 3.02
N ALA A 748 -1.57 31.53 2.54
CA ALA A 748 -0.57 32.48 3.01
C ALA A 748 -1.02 33.93 2.74
N VAL A 749 -1.43 34.23 1.50
CA VAL A 749 -1.91 35.57 1.12
C VAL A 749 -3.14 35.98 1.93
N THR A 750 -4.08 35.05 2.13
CA THR A 750 -5.32 35.33 2.88
C THR A 750 -5.12 35.42 4.39
N SER A 751 -4.16 34.68 4.96
CA SER A 751 -3.88 34.70 6.41
C SER A 751 -2.97 35.85 6.84
N LEU A 752 -2.19 36.46 5.92
CA LEU A 752 -1.50 37.74 6.16
C LEU A 752 -2.49 38.86 6.54
N ARG A 753 -3.72 38.79 6.02
CA ARG A 753 -4.78 39.77 6.29
C ARG A 753 -5.46 39.56 7.66
N SER A 754 -5.44 38.34 8.22
CA SER A 754 -6.20 37.99 9.43
C SER A 754 -5.41 38.03 10.75
N ARG A 755 -4.13 38.46 10.73
CA ARG A 755 -3.27 38.74 11.90
C ARG A 755 -3.22 37.62 12.98
N HIS A 756 -3.11 36.34 12.61
CA HIS A 756 -2.78 35.27 13.57
C HIS A 756 -1.28 35.26 13.92
N THR A 757 -0.84 36.18 14.79
CA THR A 757 0.59 36.47 15.04
C THR A 757 1.43 35.29 15.53
N LYS A 758 0.90 34.40 16.38
CA LYS A 758 1.69 33.29 16.96
C LYS A 758 2.00 32.16 15.97
N THR A 759 0.99 31.66 15.25
CA THR A 759 1.21 30.59 14.25
C THR A 759 2.03 31.10 13.07
N TRP A 760 1.83 32.35 12.66
CA TRP A 760 2.69 33.00 11.68
C TRP A 760 4.16 33.03 12.11
N LYS A 761 4.41 33.45 13.35
CA LYS A 761 5.75 33.57 13.93
C LYS A 761 6.52 32.25 14.00
N PHE A 762 5.85 31.16 14.42
CA PHE A 762 6.55 29.90 14.72
C PHE A 762 6.39 28.81 13.65
N VAL A 763 5.41 28.93 12.74
CA VAL A 763 5.09 27.89 11.74
C VAL A 763 5.18 28.46 10.32
N TYR A 764 4.34 29.42 9.96
CA TYR A 764 4.20 29.82 8.55
C TYR A 764 5.40 30.58 8.01
N PHE A 765 5.86 31.64 8.69
CA PHE A 765 7.01 32.41 8.23
C PHE A 765 8.29 31.56 8.19
N PRO A 766 8.63 30.78 9.23
CA PRO A 766 9.78 29.89 9.18
C PRO A 766 9.73 28.87 8.05
N ALA A 767 8.57 28.27 7.77
CA ALA A 767 8.40 27.32 6.67
C ALA A 767 8.66 27.95 5.29
N LEU A 768 8.12 29.15 5.07
CA LEU A 768 8.30 29.88 3.81
C LEU A 768 9.75 30.35 3.63
N ALA A 769 10.39 30.83 4.70
CA ALA A 769 11.80 31.21 4.69
C ALA A 769 12.69 29.99 4.41
N TYR A 770 12.41 28.85 5.06
CA TYR A 770 13.10 27.59 4.83
C TYR A 770 12.99 27.15 3.37
N LEU A 771 11.79 27.19 2.77
CA LEU A 771 11.61 26.88 1.35
C LEU A 771 12.44 27.84 0.47
N GLY A 772 12.37 29.16 0.71
CA GLY A 772 13.13 30.14 -0.06
C GLY A 772 14.64 29.87 -0.05
N VAL A 773 15.20 29.56 1.12
CA VAL A 773 16.62 29.22 1.28
C VAL A 773 16.96 27.90 0.57
N VAL A 774 16.14 26.86 0.71
CA VAL A 774 16.35 25.57 0.02
C VAL A 774 16.38 25.77 -1.50
N PHE A 775 15.43 26.50 -2.06
CA PHE A 775 15.39 26.77 -3.50
C PHE A 775 16.61 27.58 -3.96
N ALA A 776 17.08 28.55 -3.16
CA ALA A 776 18.30 29.29 -3.46
C ALA A 776 19.56 28.40 -3.43
N LEU A 777 19.64 27.46 -2.48
CA LEU A 777 20.75 26.50 -2.38
C LEU A 777 20.74 25.48 -3.54
N VAL A 778 19.57 25.07 -4.02
CA VAL A 778 19.46 24.23 -5.22
C VAL A 778 19.90 25.01 -6.47
N ALA A 779 19.46 26.27 -6.59
CA ALA A 779 19.87 27.16 -7.69
C ALA A 779 21.39 27.39 -7.69
N ALA A 780 21.99 27.57 -6.52
CA ALA A 780 23.43 27.75 -6.33
C ALA A 780 24.25 26.46 -6.56
N GLY A 781 23.59 25.31 -6.77
CA GLY A 781 24.26 24.02 -6.99
C GLY A 781 24.88 23.42 -5.73
N THR A 782 24.55 23.92 -4.55
CA THR A 782 24.99 23.32 -3.28
C THR A 782 24.11 22.13 -2.90
N TYR A 783 22.83 22.14 -3.30
CA TYR A 783 21.85 21.08 -3.04
C TYR A 783 21.37 20.43 -4.35
N SER A 784 21.10 19.13 -4.31
CA SER A 784 20.75 18.30 -5.48
C SER A 784 19.34 18.53 -6.04
N GLY A 785 18.44 19.15 -5.29
CA GLY A 785 17.02 19.25 -5.65
C GLY A 785 16.16 18.07 -5.17
N SER A 786 16.58 17.33 -4.14
CA SER A 786 15.78 16.25 -3.55
C SER A 786 14.41 16.72 -3.03
N HIS A 787 13.37 15.95 -3.32
CA HIS A 787 12.01 16.20 -2.82
C HIS A 787 11.89 16.21 -1.29
N ARG A 788 12.78 15.48 -0.59
CA ARG A 788 12.83 15.43 0.87
C ARG A 788 13.03 16.82 1.47
N TYR A 789 13.65 17.75 0.74
CA TYR A 789 13.80 19.13 1.20
C TYR A 789 12.46 19.85 1.37
N LEU A 790 11.39 19.44 0.70
CA LEU A 790 10.05 20.02 0.87
C LEU A 790 9.38 19.56 2.17
N TYR A 791 9.76 18.40 2.70
CA TYR A 791 9.08 17.69 3.78
C TYR A 791 8.83 18.55 5.04
N PRO A 792 9.83 19.31 5.57
CA PRO A 792 9.61 20.14 6.76
C PRO A 792 8.58 21.26 6.58
N ALA A 793 8.34 21.72 5.35
CA ALA A 793 7.40 22.79 5.06
C ALA A 793 5.96 22.31 4.80
N LEU A 794 5.77 21.03 4.46
CA LEU A 794 4.45 20.46 4.16
C LEU A 794 3.42 20.63 5.29
N PRO A 795 3.77 20.46 6.59
CA PRO A 795 2.86 20.74 7.71
C PRO A 795 2.26 22.16 7.69
N ALA A 796 3.09 23.16 7.39
CA ALA A 796 2.66 24.56 7.33
C ALA A 796 1.76 24.81 6.11
N LEU A 797 2.12 24.26 4.94
CA LEU A 797 1.31 24.35 3.74
C LEU A 797 -0.05 23.66 3.91
N ALA A 798 -0.10 22.51 4.60
CA ALA A 798 -1.33 21.79 4.92
C ALA A 798 -2.26 22.60 5.83
N LEU A 799 -1.72 23.28 6.84
CA LEU A 799 -2.50 24.20 7.70
C LEU A 799 -3.04 25.40 6.90
N LEU A 800 -2.23 26.00 6.03
CA LEU A 800 -2.65 27.12 5.19
C LEU A 800 -3.73 26.70 4.18
N ALA A 801 -3.54 25.56 3.51
CA ALA A 801 -4.51 24.96 2.59
C ALA A 801 -5.84 24.64 3.29
N ALA A 802 -5.78 24.04 4.49
CA ALA A 802 -6.96 23.76 5.29
C ALA A 802 -7.72 25.05 5.68
N GLY A 803 -7.00 26.13 5.98
CA GLY A 803 -7.59 27.44 6.27
C GLY A 803 -8.38 28.03 5.09
N VAL A 804 -7.93 27.80 3.85
CA VAL A 804 -8.68 28.18 2.63
C VAL A 804 -9.93 27.30 2.50
N LEU A 805 -9.76 25.99 2.59
CA LEU A 805 -10.85 25.02 2.39
C LEU A 805 -11.96 25.11 3.44
N ASP A 806 -11.64 25.52 4.66
CA ASP A 806 -12.62 25.69 5.72
C ASP A 806 -13.65 26.80 5.40
N ARG A 807 -13.23 27.84 4.67
CA ARG A 807 -14.14 28.91 4.20
C ARG A 807 -15.11 28.44 3.12
N HIS A 808 -14.85 27.29 2.52
CA HIS A 808 -15.64 26.73 1.43
C HIS A 808 -16.52 25.56 1.89
N ARG A 809 -17.53 25.21 1.07
CA ARG A 809 -18.44 24.09 1.36
C ARG A 809 -17.66 22.78 1.42
N VAL A 810 -18.16 21.83 2.22
CA VAL A 810 -17.58 20.49 2.44
C VAL A 810 -17.12 19.80 1.13
N ALA A 811 -17.85 20.00 0.03
CA ALA A 811 -17.51 19.43 -1.27
C ALA A 811 -16.10 19.80 -1.80
N ILE A 812 -15.66 21.05 -1.63
CA ILE A 812 -14.34 21.49 -2.12
C ILE A 812 -13.22 20.85 -1.28
N GLY A 813 -13.42 20.73 0.03
CA GLY A 813 -12.50 20.00 0.91
C GLY A 813 -12.38 18.52 0.53
N SER A 814 -13.50 17.87 0.24
CA SER A 814 -13.50 16.47 -0.23
C SER A 814 -12.81 16.29 -1.58
N LEU A 815 -13.00 17.23 -2.52
CA LEU A 815 -12.30 17.21 -3.81
C LEU A 815 -10.79 17.37 -3.64
N ALA A 816 -10.33 18.29 -2.78
CA ALA A 816 -8.91 18.50 -2.53
C ALA A 816 -8.25 17.25 -1.90
N LEU A 817 -8.92 16.62 -0.92
CA LEU A 817 -8.45 15.36 -0.34
C LEU A 817 -8.42 14.23 -1.37
N GLY A 818 -9.47 14.12 -2.20
CA GLY A 818 -9.54 13.13 -3.29
C GLY A 818 -8.41 13.30 -4.31
N ALA A 819 -8.17 14.53 -4.77
CA ALA A 819 -7.08 14.84 -5.70
C ALA A 819 -5.70 14.50 -5.09
N THR A 820 -5.49 14.82 -3.81
CA THR A 820 -4.24 14.49 -3.11
C THR A 820 -4.05 12.98 -2.98
N ALA A 821 -5.10 12.23 -2.64
CA ALA A 821 -5.07 10.77 -2.61
C ALA A 821 -4.78 10.15 -3.99
N MET A 822 -5.38 10.68 -5.05
CA MET A 822 -5.10 10.22 -6.42
C MET A 822 -3.64 10.45 -6.81
N LEU A 823 -3.07 11.60 -6.43
CA LEU A 823 -1.64 11.86 -6.64
C LEU A 823 -0.76 10.88 -5.88
N ALA A 824 -1.10 10.53 -4.62
CA ALA A 824 -0.36 9.52 -3.87
C ALA A 824 -0.31 8.17 -4.59
N VAL A 825 -1.46 7.73 -5.12
CA VAL A 825 -1.55 6.49 -5.91
C VAL A 825 -0.76 6.61 -7.21
N ALA A 826 -0.87 7.74 -7.92
CA ALA A 826 -0.16 7.97 -9.18
C ALA A 826 1.37 8.01 -9.01
N PHE A 827 1.87 8.39 -7.83
CA PHE A 827 3.30 8.44 -7.51
C PHE A 827 3.88 7.10 -7.01
N LEU A 828 3.05 6.08 -6.75
CA LEU A 828 3.54 4.75 -6.33
C LEU A 828 4.56 4.14 -7.31
N PRO A 829 4.33 4.14 -8.65
CA PRO A 829 5.30 3.58 -9.58
C PRO A 829 6.63 4.35 -9.60
N ILE A 830 6.58 5.68 -9.48
CA ILE A 830 7.76 6.55 -9.44
C ILE A 830 8.59 6.24 -8.19
N PHE A 831 7.94 6.06 -7.05
CA PHE A 831 8.63 5.71 -5.83
C PHE A 831 9.23 4.29 -5.87
N SER A 832 8.50 3.32 -6.45
CA SER A 832 9.02 1.97 -6.67
C SER A 832 10.24 1.97 -7.58
N SER A 833 10.22 2.76 -8.67
CA SER A 833 11.33 2.81 -9.61
C SER A 833 12.64 3.29 -8.99
N PHE A 834 12.59 4.14 -7.95
CA PHE A 834 13.79 4.54 -7.21
C PHE A 834 14.43 3.36 -6.47
N ALA A 835 13.61 2.47 -5.87
CA ALA A 835 14.13 1.25 -5.25
C ALA A 835 14.66 0.26 -6.29
N ASP A 836 13.99 0.16 -7.44
CA ASP A 836 14.42 -0.74 -8.52
C ASP A 836 15.77 -0.30 -9.14
N ALA A 837 16.06 1.01 -9.18
CA ALA A 837 17.35 1.55 -9.60
C ALA A 837 18.54 1.08 -8.73
N ASN A 838 18.29 0.68 -7.49
CA ASN A 838 19.31 0.13 -6.59
C ASN A 838 19.56 -1.36 -6.81
N SER A 839 18.82 -2.06 -7.69
CA SER A 839 18.91 -3.52 -7.82
C SER A 839 20.31 -4.02 -8.21
N GLY A 840 21.07 -3.24 -8.98
CA GLY A 840 22.47 -3.53 -9.29
C GLY A 840 23.36 -3.51 -8.05
N LEU A 841 23.18 -2.51 -7.16
CA LEU A 841 23.89 -2.40 -5.88
C LEU A 841 23.52 -3.55 -4.95
N VAL A 842 22.24 -3.94 -4.93
CA VAL A 842 21.76 -5.10 -4.16
C VAL A 842 22.42 -6.39 -4.66
N ALA A 843 22.49 -6.59 -5.98
CA ALA A 843 23.14 -7.76 -6.57
C ALA A 843 24.65 -7.79 -6.26
N ALA A 844 25.35 -6.66 -6.37
CA ALA A 844 26.76 -6.52 -6.04
C ALA A 844 27.03 -6.79 -4.54
N GLY A 845 26.19 -6.26 -3.65
CA GLY A 845 26.27 -6.53 -2.21
C GLY A 845 26.10 -8.01 -1.89
N ARG A 846 25.09 -8.68 -2.48
CA ARG A 846 24.88 -10.12 -2.30
C ARG A 846 26.03 -10.96 -2.86
N ALA A 847 26.62 -10.56 -3.98
CA ALA A 847 27.80 -11.23 -4.53
C ALA A 847 29.04 -11.07 -3.63
N ALA A 848 29.09 -10.04 -2.78
CA ALA A 848 30.13 -9.82 -1.80
C ALA A 848 29.87 -10.49 -0.43
N ALA A 849 28.77 -11.24 -0.28
CA ALA A 849 28.45 -12.00 0.92
C ALA A 849 29.31 -13.28 1.04
N GLY A 850 29.58 -13.73 2.27
CA GLY A 850 30.15 -15.06 2.55
C GLY A 850 31.65 -15.17 2.82
N SER A 851 32.40 -14.06 2.91
CA SER A 851 33.80 -14.06 3.36
C SER A 851 33.92 -13.34 4.71
N SER A 852 34.64 -13.94 5.67
CA SER A 852 34.90 -13.42 7.03
C SER A 852 35.90 -12.26 7.10
N ARG A 853 36.35 -11.80 5.94
CA ARG A 853 37.38 -10.77 5.76
C ARG A 853 36.75 -9.38 5.59
N MET A 854 37.51 -8.34 5.25
CA MET A 854 36.99 -6.98 5.10
C MET A 854 36.37 -6.75 3.70
N LEU A 855 35.28 -6.00 3.64
CA LEU A 855 34.64 -5.51 2.40
C LEU A 855 35.03 -4.05 2.19
N LEU A 856 35.63 -3.76 1.03
CA LEU A 856 35.88 -2.41 0.55
C LEU A 856 34.73 -1.97 -0.36
N THR A 857 33.95 -0.97 0.04
CA THR A 857 32.82 -0.44 -0.75
C THR A 857 32.53 1.01 -0.41
N ASP A 858 32.14 1.84 -1.38
CA ASP A 858 31.60 3.19 -1.11
C ASP A 858 30.06 3.21 -1.16
N SER A 859 29.44 2.04 -1.36
CA SER A 859 27.99 1.89 -1.45
C SER A 859 27.39 1.42 -0.12
N PRO A 860 26.58 2.24 0.58
CA PRO A 860 25.89 1.78 1.79
C PRO A 860 24.85 0.68 1.49
N THR A 861 24.27 0.69 0.29
CA THR A 861 23.35 -0.38 -0.16
C THR A 861 24.08 -1.70 -0.31
N ALA A 862 25.24 -1.72 -0.98
CA ALA A 862 26.03 -2.95 -1.09
C ALA A 862 26.52 -3.43 0.28
N ALA A 863 26.92 -2.50 1.17
CA ALA A 863 27.29 -2.80 2.55
C ALA A 863 26.15 -3.52 3.29
N TYR A 864 24.91 -3.00 3.24
CA TYR A 864 23.74 -3.63 3.86
C TYR A 864 23.48 -5.05 3.35
N TYR A 865 23.47 -5.22 2.03
CA TYR A 865 23.16 -6.52 1.41
C TYR A 865 24.31 -7.52 1.43
N SER A 866 25.52 -7.10 1.78
CA SER A 866 26.67 -7.99 2.01
C SER A 866 26.50 -8.86 3.26
N GLY A 867 25.68 -8.40 4.23
CA GLY A 867 25.50 -9.08 5.51
C GLY A 867 26.71 -9.00 6.46
N ARG A 868 27.75 -8.24 6.12
CA ARG A 868 28.94 -8.08 6.97
C ARG A 868 28.69 -7.21 8.18
N GLN A 869 29.43 -7.46 9.26
CA GLN A 869 29.38 -6.60 10.43
C GLN A 869 29.88 -5.19 10.07
N PRO A 870 29.37 -4.12 10.71
CA PRO A 870 29.87 -2.76 10.45
C PRO A 870 31.40 -2.60 10.59
N ALA A 871 32.04 -3.38 11.47
CA ALA A 871 33.49 -3.37 11.66
C ALA A 871 34.28 -4.05 10.52
N GLU A 872 33.61 -4.86 9.69
CA GLU A 872 34.19 -5.57 8.55
C GLU A 872 33.98 -4.80 7.23
N ILE A 873 33.49 -3.55 7.31
CA ILE A 873 33.19 -2.71 6.16
C ILE A 873 34.08 -1.47 6.23
N THR A 874 34.75 -1.16 5.13
CA THR A 874 35.54 0.05 4.98
C THR A 874 35.29 0.70 3.62
N GLY A 875 35.31 2.02 3.56
CA GLY A 875 35.20 2.75 2.31
C GLY A 875 36.54 3.04 1.64
N SER A 876 36.49 3.46 0.38
CA SER A 876 37.70 3.61 -0.41
C SER A 876 38.58 4.78 0.03
N GLN A 877 38.06 5.72 0.82
CA GLN A 877 38.84 6.85 1.35
C GLN A 877 39.97 6.40 2.29
N ALA A 878 39.89 5.19 2.84
CA ALA A 878 40.98 4.60 3.63
C ALA A 878 42.20 4.19 2.77
N LEU A 879 42.05 4.09 1.45
CA LEU A 879 43.13 3.67 0.56
C LEU A 879 44.19 4.76 0.38
N PRO A 880 45.49 4.39 0.41
CA PRO A 880 46.58 5.24 -0.06
C PRO A 880 46.37 5.75 -1.50
N ALA A 881 46.96 6.90 -1.81
CA ALA A 881 46.77 7.58 -3.11
C ALA A 881 47.43 6.86 -4.30
N GLU A 882 48.32 5.90 -4.06
CA GLU A 882 48.99 5.13 -5.11
C GLU A 882 48.44 3.70 -5.20
N ARG A 883 48.20 3.21 -6.43
CA ARG A 883 47.61 1.89 -6.71
C ARG A 883 48.37 0.73 -6.05
N THR A 884 49.71 0.74 -6.10
CA THR A 884 50.54 -0.32 -5.50
C THR A 884 50.44 -0.31 -3.97
N GLN A 885 50.48 0.87 -3.36
CA GLN A 885 50.32 1.03 -1.91
C GLN A 885 48.90 0.65 -1.47
N ALA A 886 47.89 0.98 -2.27
CA ALA A 886 46.50 0.59 -2.02
C ALA A 886 46.33 -0.93 -2.04
N LEU A 887 46.94 -1.64 -2.99
CA LEU A 887 46.93 -3.11 -3.01
C LEU A 887 47.63 -3.72 -1.78
N ALA A 888 48.78 -3.18 -1.37
CA ALA A 888 49.47 -3.62 -0.15
C ALA A 888 48.64 -3.34 1.11
N TRP A 889 47.96 -2.19 1.16
CA TRP A 889 47.04 -1.82 2.23
C TRP A 889 45.85 -2.78 2.29
N MET A 890 45.19 -3.04 1.16
CA MET A 890 44.05 -3.96 1.06
C MET A 890 44.44 -5.36 1.58
N ARG A 891 45.63 -5.85 1.22
CA ARG A 891 46.13 -7.15 1.69
C ARG A 891 46.40 -7.16 3.19
N SER A 892 47.13 -6.16 3.71
CA SER A 892 47.46 -6.06 5.14
C SER A 892 46.23 -5.89 6.04
N HIS A 893 45.14 -5.32 5.52
CA HIS A 893 43.88 -5.12 6.25
C HIS A 893 42.85 -6.22 5.94
N GLY A 894 43.27 -7.29 5.25
CA GLY A 894 42.44 -8.46 4.97
C GLY A 894 41.21 -8.14 4.11
N VAL A 895 41.32 -7.26 3.13
CA VAL A 895 40.23 -7.00 2.16
C VAL A 895 40.12 -8.17 1.20
N SER A 896 38.96 -8.85 1.17
CA SER A 896 38.71 -9.97 0.25
C SER A 896 37.81 -9.60 -0.93
N MET A 897 36.95 -8.59 -0.73
CA MET A 897 35.95 -8.17 -1.70
C MET A 897 36.01 -6.66 -1.90
N LEU A 898 35.88 -6.24 -3.15
CA LEU A 898 35.81 -4.86 -3.56
C LEU A 898 34.55 -4.63 -4.40
N VAL A 899 33.69 -3.72 -3.96
CA VAL A 899 32.54 -3.25 -4.73
C VAL A 899 32.81 -1.81 -5.18
N VAL A 900 32.91 -1.60 -6.48
CA VAL A 900 33.24 -0.29 -7.09
C VAL A 900 32.03 0.26 -7.80
N GLU A 901 31.65 1.49 -7.44
CA GLU A 901 30.71 2.31 -8.22
C GLU A 901 31.49 3.17 -9.22
N ASN A 902 30.92 3.47 -10.39
CA ASN A 902 31.52 4.40 -11.34
C ASN A 902 31.25 5.87 -10.93
N ILE A 903 31.85 6.31 -9.83
CA ILE A 903 31.71 7.67 -9.27
C ILE A 903 33.08 8.34 -9.20
N SER A 904 33.23 9.43 -9.95
CA SER A 904 34.53 10.04 -10.25
C SER A 904 35.34 10.57 -9.07
N TYR A 905 34.73 10.81 -7.91
CA TYR A 905 35.41 11.30 -6.69
C TYR A 905 35.62 10.20 -5.64
N TYR A 906 35.21 8.95 -5.93
CA TYR A 906 35.53 7.82 -5.06
C TYR A 906 36.96 7.38 -5.31
N ARG A 907 37.71 7.18 -4.22
CA ARG A 907 39.13 6.81 -4.28
C ARG A 907 39.32 5.49 -5.00
N ALA A 908 38.40 4.54 -4.84
CA ALA A 908 38.44 3.26 -5.57
C ALA A 908 38.31 3.46 -7.09
N THR A 909 37.46 4.38 -7.53
CA THR A 909 37.27 4.70 -8.96
C THR A 909 38.50 5.40 -9.55
N GLU A 910 39.15 6.28 -8.78
CA GLU A 910 40.39 6.95 -9.17
C GLU A 910 41.57 5.97 -9.31
N LEU A 911 41.71 5.04 -8.36
CA LEU A 911 42.81 4.06 -8.33
C LEU A 911 42.61 2.90 -9.32
N PHE A 912 41.35 2.50 -9.55
CA PHE A 912 40.97 1.34 -10.36
C PHE A 912 39.91 1.70 -11.43
N PRO A 913 40.22 2.58 -12.39
CA PRO A 913 39.27 3.03 -13.41
C PRO A 913 38.86 1.90 -14.38
N ASP A 914 39.71 0.90 -14.55
CA ASP A 914 39.46 -0.36 -15.25
C ASP A 914 38.32 -1.16 -14.61
N LEU A 915 38.38 -1.35 -13.29
CA LEU A 915 37.33 -2.04 -12.52
C LEU A 915 36.02 -1.25 -12.53
N ALA A 916 36.06 0.08 -12.41
CA ALA A 916 34.86 0.93 -12.48
C ALA A 916 34.14 0.88 -13.84
N GLN A 917 34.83 0.46 -14.91
CA GLN A 917 34.24 0.25 -16.25
C GLN A 917 33.69 -1.17 -16.45
N GLY A 918 33.81 -2.05 -15.46
CA GLY A 918 33.43 -3.46 -15.59
C GLY A 918 34.51 -4.31 -16.28
N LYS A 919 35.78 -3.86 -16.34
CA LYS A 919 36.87 -4.63 -16.95
C LYS A 919 37.73 -5.26 -15.85
N PRO A 920 37.60 -6.58 -15.56
CA PRO A 920 38.42 -7.22 -14.54
C PRO A 920 39.91 -7.18 -14.95
N THR A 921 40.76 -6.77 -14.03
CA THR A 921 42.22 -6.72 -14.20
C THR A 921 42.88 -7.34 -12.98
N MET A 922 43.93 -8.13 -13.20
CA MET A 922 44.65 -8.78 -12.10
C MET A 922 45.16 -7.75 -11.09
N PRO A 923 45.09 -8.03 -9.78
CA PRO A 923 44.71 -9.31 -9.14
C PRO A 923 43.19 -9.47 -8.84
N PHE A 924 42.32 -8.69 -9.48
CA PHE A 924 40.87 -8.73 -9.24
C PHE A 924 40.12 -9.61 -10.24
N VAL A 925 39.24 -10.46 -9.74
CA VAL A 925 38.35 -11.31 -10.55
C VAL A 925 36.90 -10.94 -10.28
N SER A 926 36.06 -10.95 -11.32
CA SER A 926 34.63 -10.62 -11.15
C SER A 926 33.94 -11.61 -10.20
N ALA A 927 33.21 -11.10 -9.21
CA ALA A 927 32.49 -11.92 -8.24
C ALA A 927 31.17 -12.50 -8.79
N GLY A 928 30.80 -12.15 -10.02
CA GLY A 928 29.65 -12.67 -10.75
C GLY A 928 29.62 -12.17 -12.20
N PRO A 929 28.62 -12.55 -13.00
CA PRO A 929 28.46 -12.04 -14.36
C PRO A 929 28.30 -10.51 -14.35
N ILE A 930 29.10 -9.79 -15.15
CA ILE A 930 29.13 -8.32 -15.17
C ILE A 930 27.73 -7.71 -15.46
N ASP A 931 26.97 -8.35 -16.35
CA ASP A 931 25.62 -7.90 -16.69
C ASP A 931 24.61 -8.04 -15.55
N ALA A 932 24.86 -8.93 -14.58
CA ALA A 932 23.99 -9.11 -13.40
C ALA A 932 24.01 -7.89 -12.46
N PHE A 933 25.04 -7.05 -12.57
CA PHE A 933 25.18 -5.84 -11.76
C PHE A 933 24.67 -4.57 -12.46
N ARG A 934 24.27 -4.67 -13.74
CA ARG A 934 23.81 -3.53 -14.55
C ARG A 934 22.28 -3.50 -14.61
N VAL A 935 21.71 -2.34 -14.32
CA VAL A 935 20.26 -2.10 -14.40
C VAL A 935 20.01 -0.81 -15.17
N SER A 936 19.01 -0.83 -16.05
CA SER A 936 18.63 0.37 -16.82
C SER A 936 18.23 1.51 -15.88
N GLY A 937 18.90 2.66 -15.99
CA GLY A 937 18.69 3.81 -15.11
C GLY A 937 19.30 3.69 -13.70
N GLY A 938 19.91 2.55 -13.36
CA GLY A 938 20.64 2.35 -12.10
C GLY A 938 22.10 2.80 -12.20
N LYS A 939 22.78 2.92 -11.06
CA LYS A 939 24.23 3.19 -11.01
C LYS A 939 25.01 2.00 -11.59
N ALA A 940 26.06 2.29 -12.36
CA ALA A 940 27.03 1.27 -12.76
C ALA A 940 27.85 0.84 -11.54
N VAL A 941 27.73 -0.41 -11.16
CA VAL A 941 28.42 -1.03 -10.04
C VAL A 941 28.95 -2.39 -10.43
N PHE A 942 30.10 -2.78 -9.89
CA PHE A 942 30.70 -4.08 -10.13
C PHE A 942 31.31 -4.62 -8.83
N ALA A 943 31.19 -5.93 -8.62
CA ALA A 943 31.77 -6.63 -7.48
C ALA A 943 32.94 -7.49 -7.93
N TYR A 944 34.06 -7.37 -7.23
CA TYR A 944 35.31 -8.06 -7.50
C TYR A 944 35.82 -8.78 -6.27
N ARG A 945 36.41 -9.95 -6.47
CA ARG A 945 37.20 -10.68 -5.48
C ARG A 945 38.66 -10.31 -5.67
N LEU A 946 39.32 -9.93 -4.57
CA LEU A 946 40.78 -9.77 -4.56
C LEU A 946 41.40 -11.17 -4.41
N LEU A 947 42.20 -11.59 -5.39
CA LEU A 947 42.92 -12.85 -5.27
C LEU A 947 44.04 -12.75 -4.21
N PRO A 948 44.30 -13.82 -3.45
CA PRO A 948 45.46 -13.89 -2.57
C PRO A 948 46.75 -13.71 -3.38
N ASP A 949 47.84 -13.34 -2.70
CA ASP A 949 49.15 -13.13 -3.32
C ASP A 949 49.81 -14.47 -3.71
N LEU A 950 49.19 -15.16 -4.67
CA LEU A 950 49.71 -16.37 -5.28
C LEU A 950 50.57 -15.95 -6.46
N THR A 951 51.85 -15.69 -6.21
CA THR A 951 52.83 -15.68 -7.29
C THR A 951 53.12 -17.12 -7.69
N LEU A 952 52.83 -17.50 -8.92
CA LEU A 952 53.22 -18.80 -9.46
C LEU A 952 54.57 -18.62 -10.14
N ASP A 953 55.63 -19.08 -9.48
CA ASP A 953 57.00 -18.87 -9.94
C ASP A 953 57.49 -20.11 -10.70
N PRO A 954 57.97 -19.98 -11.95
CA PRO A 954 58.69 -21.05 -12.60
C PRO A 954 60.06 -21.27 -11.92
N ALA A 955 60.10 -22.27 -11.03
CA ALA A 955 61.27 -22.84 -10.34
C ALA A 955 61.73 -22.15 -9.04
N SER A 956 61.47 -22.82 -7.92
CA SER A 956 62.16 -22.60 -6.64
C SER A 956 63.06 -23.80 -6.28
N GLN A 957 64.26 -23.57 -5.75
CA GLN A 957 65.08 -24.66 -5.17
C GLN A 957 64.38 -25.21 -3.91
N GLY A 958 64.30 -26.54 -3.73
CA GLY A 958 63.77 -27.17 -2.51
C GLY A 958 64.51 -28.45 -2.16
N LYS A 959 63.98 -29.26 -1.22
CA LYS A 959 64.67 -30.42 -0.62
C LYS A 959 65.05 -31.51 -1.64
N THR A 960 64.28 -31.66 -2.73
CA THR A 960 64.64 -32.44 -3.94
C THR A 960 65.35 -31.58 -5.00
N ALA A 961 66.35 -30.82 -4.58
CA ALA A 961 67.12 -29.89 -5.41
C ALA A 961 67.66 -30.46 -6.75
N PRO A 962 68.00 -31.75 -6.91
CA PRO A 962 68.46 -32.24 -8.20
C PRO A 962 67.34 -32.38 -9.24
N LEU A 963 66.06 -32.34 -8.89
CA LEU A 963 64.96 -32.56 -9.84
C LEU A 963 64.43 -31.26 -10.45
N ALA A 964 64.02 -31.32 -11.72
CA ALA A 964 63.27 -30.28 -12.40
C ALA A 964 61.86 -30.17 -11.83
N LYS A 965 61.51 -28.98 -11.34
CA LYS A 965 60.20 -28.69 -10.76
C LYS A 965 59.20 -28.12 -11.76
N GLY A 966 57.92 -28.33 -11.44
CA GLY A 966 56.78 -27.73 -12.11
C GLY A 966 56.45 -26.34 -11.57
N LEU A 967 55.18 -25.96 -11.67
CA LEU A 967 54.69 -24.66 -11.19
C LEU A 967 54.47 -24.72 -9.67
N THR A 968 55.10 -23.83 -8.91
CA THR A 968 54.97 -23.77 -7.44
C THR A 968 54.21 -22.52 -6.99
N MET A 969 53.41 -22.64 -5.93
CA MET A 969 52.83 -21.46 -5.26
C MET A 969 53.93 -20.70 -4.50
N GLY A 970 53.91 -19.37 -4.52
CA GLY A 970 55.05 -18.53 -4.12
C GLY A 970 54.91 -17.76 -2.80
N THR A 971 54.18 -18.28 -1.81
CA THR A 971 54.26 -17.75 -0.45
C THR A 971 55.49 -18.33 0.28
N ALA A 972 56.02 -17.64 1.29
CA ALA A 972 57.12 -18.19 2.09
C ALA A 972 56.65 -19.49 2.77
N GLY A 973 57.26 -20.64 2.43
CA GLY A 973 56.91 -21.96 2.98
C GLY A 973 56.09 -22.89 2.06
N THR A 974 55.58 -22.43 0.90
CA THR A 974 54.86 -23.31 -0.05
C THR A 974 55.77 -24.20 -0.92
N GLY A 975 57.08 -23.96 -0.94
CA GLY A 975 58.03 -24.45 -1.95
C GLY A 975 58.73 -25.79 -1.69
N GLU A 976 58.14 -26.74 -0.97
CA GLU A 976 58.85 -27.97 -0.57
C GLU A 976 58.53 -29.26 -1.38
N GLY A 977 57.65 -29.21 -2.39
CA GLY A 977 57.32 -30.34 -3.29
C GLY A 977 57.85 -30.22 -4.74
N MET A 978 57.44 -31.16 -5.62
CA MET A 978 57.79 -31.18 -7.05
C MET A 978 57.09 -30.09 -7.89
N GLY A 979 56.03 -29.47 -7.38
CA GLY A 979 55.21 -28.50 -8.10
C GLY A 979 54.12 -29.15 -8.95
N PHE A 980 53.31 -28.33 -9.62
CA PHE A 980 52.21 -28.82 -10.46
C PHE A 980 52.68 -29.29 -11.83
N GLY A 981 52.12 -30.42 -12.28
CA GLY A 981 52.25 -30.93 -13.64
C GLY A 981 53.60 -31.54 -14.01
N VAL A 982 54.33 -32.14 -13.06
CA VAL A 982 55.64 -32.73 -13.35
C VAL A 982 55.50 -34.18 -13.86
N PRO A 983 56.00 -34.51 -15.06
CA PRO A 983 55.88 -35.85 -15.61
C PRO A 983 56.97 -36.81 -15.10
N ILE A 984 56.57 -38.03 -14.78
CA ILE A 984 57.47 -39.17 -14.45
C ILE A 984 57.04 -40.42 -15.21
N VAL A 985 57.96 -41.36 -15.45
CA VAL A 985 57.65 -42.58 -16.23
C VAL A 985 58.24 -43.80 -15.56
N ARG A 986 57.45 -44.87 -15.42
CA ARG A 986 57.89 -46.13 -14.80
C ARG A 986 58.37 -47.13 -15.83
N TYR A 987 59.61 -47.57 -15.68
CA TYR A 987 60.21 -48.68 -16.40
C TYR A 987 60.37 -49.89 -15.47
N ARG A 988 60.80 -51.04 -16.02
CA ARG A 988 61.02 -52.26 -15.24
C ARG A 988 62.05 -52.08 -14.11
N ASP A 989 63.00 -51.17 -14.29
CA ASP A 989 64.10 -50.87 -13.40
C ASP A 989 63.85 -49.69 -12.44
N GLY A 990 62.69 -49.02 -12.52
CA GLY A 990 62.31 -47.97 -11.57
C GLY A 990 61.55 -46.79 -12.20
N TRP A 991 61.24 -45.79 -11.36
CA TRP A 991 60.67 -44.52 -11.81
C TRP A 991 61.75 -43.58 -12.32
N VAL A 992 61.51 -43.02 -13.50
CA VAL A 992 62.36 -42.03 -14.15
C VAL A 992 61.73 -40.65 -13.99
N TYR A 993 62.51 -39.75 -13.40
CA TYR A 993 62.21 -38.35 -13.13
C TYR A 993 63.00 -37.46 -14.08
N SER A 994 62.72 -36.16 -14.01
CA SER A 994 63.44 -35.16 -14.77
C SER A 994 64.41 -34.38 -13.89
N ARG A 995 65.68 -34.30 -14.27
CA ARG A 995 66.67 -33.37 -13.72
C ARG A 995 66.69 -32.07 -14.50
N THR A 996 66.76 -32.18 -15.83
CA THR A 996 66.94 -31.02 -16.70
C THR A 996 65.61 -30.60 -17.35
N SER A 997 65.42 -29.28 -17.46
CA SER A 997 64.26 -28.71 -18.14
C SER A 997 64.57 -27.35 -18.75
N SER A 998 63.85 -26.98 -19.80
CA SER A 998 63.90 -25.65 -20.43
C SER A 998 62.51 -25.00 -20.41
N THR A 999 62.44 -23.70 -20.12
CA THR A 999 61.16 -22.96 -20.01
C THR A 999 61.15 -21.79 -21.00
N VAL A 1000 60.03 -21.62 -21.70
CA VAL A 1000 59.77 -20.51 -22.63
C VAL A 1000 58.45 -19.85 -22.25
N ALA A 1001 58.46 -18.54 -21.98
CA ALA A 1001 57.24 -17.77 -21.72
C ALA A 1001 56.51 -17.50 -23.05
N THR A 1002 55.21 -17.81 -23.11
CA THR A 1002 54.36 -17.62 -24.30
C THR A 1002 53.47 -16.38 -24.18
N THR A 1003 53.03 -16.02 -22.96
CA THR A 1003 52.36 -14.74 -22.62
C THR A 1003 52.67 -14.34 -21.17
N ALA A 1004 52.11 -13.24 -20.67
CA ALA A 1004 52.23 -12.85 -19.25
C ALA A 1004 51.58 -13.85 -18.26
N THR A 1005 50.73 -14.77 -18.75
CA THR A 1005 49.97 -15.74 -17.95
C THR A 1005 50.13 -17.17 -18.47
N SER A 1006 51.07 -17.44 -19.39
CA SER A 1006 51.28 -18.76 -19.97
C SER A 1006 52.76 -19.05 -20.22
N TRP A 1007 53.16 -20.29 -19.90
CA TRP A 1007 54.53 -20.79 -20.04
C TRP A 1007 54.53 -22.21 -20.58
N LYS A 1008 55.56 -22.56 -21.35
CA LYS A 1008 55.82 -23.91 -21.82
C LYS A 1008 57.16 -24.41 -21.25
N ARG A 1009 57.16 -25.59 -20.66
CA ARG A 1009 58.34 -26.23 -20.07
C ARG A 1009 58.56 -27.62 -20.65
N THR A 1010 59.78 -27.91 -21.10
CA THR A 1010 60.16 -29.25 -21.59
C THR A 1010 61.01 -29.93 -20.53
N PHE A 1011 60.53 -31.07 -20.04
CA PHE A 1011 61.17 -31.93 -19.05
C PHE A 1011 61.91 -33.07 -19.73
N GLN A 1012 63.18 -33.29 -19.37
CA GLN A 1012 63.99 -34.41 -19.86
C GLN A 1012 64.00 -35.51 -18.79
N LEU A 1013 63.64 -36.74 -19.15
CA LEU A 1013 63.56 -37.88 -18.23
C LEU A 1013 64.95 -38.52 -18.03
N ASP A 1014 65.85 -37.81 -17.36
CA ASP A 1014 67.30 -38.08 -17.25
C ASP A 1014 67.80 -38.37 -15.82
N GLU A 1015 66.88 -38.77 -14.91
CA GLU A 1015 67.22 -39.15 -13.54
C GLU A 1015 66.34 -40.31 -13.06
N MET A 1016 66.91 -41.28 -12.33
CA MET A 1016 66.17 -42.42 -11.76
C MET A 1016 66.49 -42.53 -10.27
N GLY A 1017 65.49 -42.88 -9.45
CA GLY A 1017 65.68 -43.04 -8.01
C GLY A 1017 64.43 -42.75 -7.21
N GLY A 1018 64.60 -42.35 -5.94
CA GLY A 1018 63.46 -42.09 -5.05
C GLY A 1018 62.70 -43.35 -4.63
N ASP A 1019 63.26 -44.54 -4.86
CA ASP A 1019 62.68 -45.82 -4.46
C ASP A 1019 63.65 -46.63 -3.57
N ALA A 1020 63.11 -47.69 -2.96
CA ALA A 1020 63.90 -48.56 -2.09
C ALA A 1020 65.05 -49.28 -2.83
N ALA A 1021 64.90 -49.54 -4.14
CA ALA A 1021 65.94 -50.20 -4.94
C ALA A 1021 67.19 -49.32 -5.09
N HIS A 1022 67.02 -48.00 -5.05
CA HIS A 1022 68.09 -47.00 -5.15
C HIS A 1022 68.44 -46.35 -3.80
N SER A 1023 68.04 -46.95 -2.67
CA SER A 1023 68.22 -46.37 -1.34
C SER A 1023 67.67 -44.93 -1.24
N TYR A 1024 66.59 -44.64 -1.96
CA TYR A 1024 65.95 -43.32 -2.06
C TYR A 1024 66.84 -42.19 -2.61
N LYS A 1025 68.01 -42.52 -3.17
CA LYS A 1025 68.87 -41.54 -3.84
C LYS A 1025 68.46 -41.40 -5.30
N PHE A 1026 68.53 -40.18 -5.81
CA PHE A 1026 68.36 -39.91 -7.24
C PHE A 1026 69.71 -39.96 -7.97
N VAL A 1027 69.75 -40.67 -9.09
CA VAL A 1027 70.97 -40.97 -9.84
C VAL A 1027 70.79 -40.53 -11.31
N PRO A 1028 71.73 -39.76 -11.88
CA PRO A 1028 71.72 -39.41 -13.30
C PRO A 1028 71.65 -40.63 -14.23
N ILE A 1029 70.83 -40.54 -15.29
CA ILE A 1029 70.83 -41.51 -16.39
C ILE A 1029 70.81 -40.78 -17.74
N ALA A 1030 71.03 -41.50 -18.85
CA ALA A 1030 70.72 -40.96 -20.17
C ALA A 1030 69.20 -40.76 -20.30
N SER A 1031 68.78 -39.63 -20.88
CA SER A 1031 67.37 -39.29 -21.03
C SER A 1031 66.60 -40.41 -21.72
N ARG A 1032 65.52 -40.88 -21.10
CA ARG A 1032 64.61 -41.90 -21.66
C ARG A 1032 63.37 -41.29 -22.29
N GLY A 1033 63.28 -39.96 -22.36
CA GLY A 1033 62.16 -39.28 -22.97
C GLY A 1033 62.16 -37.78 -22.73
N ALA A 1034 61.38 -37.06 -23.53
CA ALA A 1034 61.12 -35.65 -23.32
C ALA A 1034 59.61 -35.39 -23.30
N VAL A 1035 59.15 -34.66 -22.29
CA VAL A 1035 57.73 -34.33 -22.09
C VAL A 1035 57.56 -32.83 -21.98
N GLU A 1036 56.65 -32.28 -22.76
CA GLU A 1036 56.32 -30.87 -22.78
C GLU A 1036 55.08 -30.60 -21.92
N VAL A 1037 55.14 -29.56 -21.08
CA VAL A 1037 54.05 -29.14 -20.22
C VAL A 1037 53.77 -27.66 -20.45
N THR A 1038 52.54 -27.33 -20.77
CA THR A 1038 52.05 -25.95 -20.95
C THR A 1038 51.19 -25.58 -19.75
N TYR A 1039 51.52 -24.45 -19.12
CA TYR A 1039 50.79 -23.86 -18.00
C TYR A 1039 50.06 -22.61 -18.48
N THR A 1040 48.79 -22.45 -18.13
CA THR A 1040 47.99 -21.25 -18.44
C THR A 1040 47.16 -20.83 -17.24
N LEU A 1041 47.31 -19.59 -16.79
CA LEU A 1041 46.50 -19.03 -15.71
C LEU A 1041 45.17 -18.49 -16.24
N ASP A 1042 44.09 -18.95 -15.64
CA ASP A 1042 42.76 -18.35 -15.71
C ASP A 1042 42.32 -18.02 -14.27
N GLY A 1043 41.46 -17.03 -14.06
CA GLY A 1043 41.17 -16.44 -12.73
C GLY A 1043 40.60 -17.39 -11.65
N THR A 1044 40.58 -18.70 -11.90
CA THR A 1044 40.16 -19.78 -11.01
C THR A 1044 41.30 -20.74 -10.61
N GLY A 1045 42.47 -20.65 -11.24
CA GLY A 1045 43.64 -21.49 -10.93
C GLY A 1045 44.62 -21.64 -12.10
N VAL A 1046 44.99 -22.88 -12.45
CA VAL A 1046 45.93 -23.16 -13.56
C VAL A 1046 45.46 -24.33 -14.44
N ALA A 1047 45.38 -24.09 -15.74
CA ALA A 1047 45.22 -25.12 -16.75
C ALA A 1047 46.59 -25.71 -17.13
N ILE A 1048 46.71 -27.04 -17.10
CA ILE A 1048 47.93 -27.79 -17.38
C ILE A 1048 47.69 -28.74 -18.55
N THR A 1049 48.53 -28.64 -19.59
CA THR A 1049 48.54 -29.55 -20.73
C THR A 1049 49.89 -30.24 -20.82
N VAL A 1050 49.91 -31.55 -20.66
CA VAL A 1050 51.10 -32.41 -20.69
C VAL A 1050 51.09 -33.21 -21.99
N LYS A 1051 52.18 -33.17 -22.75
CA LYS A 1051 52.33 -33.82 -24.05
C LYS A 1051 53.70 -34.48 -24.17
N PRO A 1052 53.79 -35.82 -24.36
CA PRO A 1052 55.07 -36.46 -24.63
C PRO A 1052 55.58 -36.03 -26.02
N LEU A 1053 56.83 -35.59 -26.10
CA LEU A 1053 57.52 -35.35 -27.37
C LEU A 1053 58.05 -36.68 -27.92
N TRP A 1054 58.67 -37.48 -27.05
CA TRP A 1054 59.06 -38.87 -27.31
C TRP A 1054 59.32 -39.59 -25.97
N LEU A 1055 59.08 -40.89 -25.91
CA LEU A 1055 59.37 -41.77 -24.76
C LEU A 1055 60.02 -43.06 -25.27
N GLN A 1056 61.07 -43.54 -24.59
CA GLN A 1056 61.68 -44.83 -24.88
C GLN A 1056 60.68 -45.96 -24.60
N LEU A 1057 60.58 -46.94 -25.51
CA LEU A 1057 59.67 -48.08 -25.38
C LEU A 1057 59.97 -48.92 -24.13
N GLY A 1058 58.93 -49.56 -23.58
CA GLY A 1058 59.06 -50.49 -22.44
C GLY A 1058 58.67 -49.93 -21.08
N TYR A 1059 58.01 -48.77 -21.03
CA TYR A 1059 57.40 -48.24 -19.81
C TYR A 1059 56.05 -48.91 -19.52
N SER A 1060 55.68 -49.00 -18.24
CA SER A 1060 54.40 -49.55 -17.78
C SER A 1060 53.39 -48.46 -17.39
N GLU A 1061 53.87 -47.33 -16.86
CA GLU A 1061 53.03 -46.27 -16.29
C GLU A 1061 53.64 -44.89 -16.57
N VAL A 1062 52.80 -43.86 -16.69
CA VAL A 1062 53.20 -42.45 -16.75
C VAL A 1062 52.51 -41.71 -15.60
N GLY A 1063 53.29 -41.09 -14.72
CA GLY A 1063 52.80 -40.27 -13.63
C GLY A 1063 52.84 -38.78 -13.97
N ILE A 1064 51.86 -38.03 -13.48
CA ILE A 1064 51.88 -36.56 -13.48
C ILE A 1064 51.71 -36.10 -12.04
N LEU A 1065 52.80 -35.61 -11.46
CA LEU A 1065 52.89 -35.18 -10.08
C LEU A 1065 52.29 -33.79 -9.90
N ASN A 1066 51.46 -33.62 -8.87
CA ASN A 1066 51.00 -32.31 -8.41
C ASN A 1066 51.24 -32.22 -6.91
N GLU A 1067 52.45 -31.85 -6.54
CA GLU A 1067 52.94 -31.91 -5.16
C GLU A 1067 53.34 -30.53 -4.66
N GLN A 1068 52.93 -30.19 -3.44
CA GLN A 1068 53.25 -28.94 -2.77
C GLN A 1068 53.78 -29.23 -1.35
N SER A 1069 53.99 -28.19 -0.54
CA SER A 1069 54.46 -28.33 0.85
C SER A 1069 53.61 -29.32 1.68
N ALA A 1070 54.23 -29.99 2.65
CA ALA A 1070 53.54 -30.81 3.64
C ALA A 1070 52.57 -30.01 4.55
N ASP A 1071 52.60 -28.68 4.49
CA ASP A 1071 51.59 -27.80 5.09
C ASP A 1071 50.18 -28.02 4.52
N PHE A 1072 50.05 -28.65 3.35
CA PHE A 1072 48.78 -29.13 2.80
C PHE A 1072 48.37 -30.45 3.48
N ASN A 1073 48.02 -30.36 4.76
CA ASN A 1073 47.82 -31.51 5.65
C ASN A 1073 46.34 -31.92 5.82
N ASP A 1074 45.44 -31.41 4.98
CA ASP A 1074 44.00 -31.70 5.00
C ASP A 1074 43.52 -32.17 3.63
N PHE A 1075 43.21 -33.45 3.53
CA PHE A 1075 42.74 -34.10 2.32
C PHE A 1075 41.25 -34.41 2.39
N ALA A 1076 40.51 -34.06 1.35
CA ALA A 1076 39.14 -34.52 1.15
C ALA A 1076 38.90 -34.91 -0.31
N ALA A 1077 38.08 -35.94 -0.50
CA ALA A 1077 37.65 -36.39 -1.81
C ALA A 1077 36.17 -36.80 -1.79
N ASP A 1078 35.54 -36.77 -2.96
CA ASP A 1078 34.14 -37.13 -3.13
C ASP A 1078 33.87 -38.59 -2.69
N GLY A 1079 32.97 -38.75 -1.71
CA GLY A 1079 32.64 -40.06 -1.12
C GLY A 1079 33.66 -40.65 -0.14
N GLN A 1080 34.71 -39.90 0.25
CA GLN A 1080 35.71 -40.34 1.25
C GLN A 1080 35.71 -39.42 2.49
N PRO A 1081 35.97 -39.95 3.70
CA PRO A 1081 36.13 -39.12 4.89
C PRO A 1081 37.36 -38.21 4.77
N THR A 1082 37.28 -36.99 5.31
CA THR A 1082 38.41 -36.07 5.37
C THR A 1082 39.53 -36.65 6.25
N LEU A 1083 40.75 -36.67 5.72
CA LEU A 1083 41.94 -37.16 6.41
C LEU A 1083 42.86 -35.98 6.72
N THR A 1084 43.37 -35.91 7.94
CA THR A 1084 44.27 -34.82 8.35
C THR A 1084 45.55 -35.36 9.00
N ASN A 1085 46.66 -34.64 8.82
CA ASN A 1085 47.96 -34.93 9.44
C ASN A 1085 48.42 -36.39 9.23
N ALA A 1086 48.62 -37.13 10.32
CA ALA A 1086 49.12 -38.52 10.29
C ALA A 1086 48.09 -39.51 9.70
N ALA A 1087 46.81 -39.15 9.62
CA ALA A 1087 45.76 -39.99 9.06
C ALA A 1087 45.70 -39.94 7.52
N PHE A 1088 46.50 -39.10 6.88
CA PHE A 1088 46.50 -38.89 5.42
C PHE A 1088 46.96 -40.16 4.67
N GLY A 1089 48.03 -40.81 5.13
CA GLY A 1089 48.59 -41.99 4.49
C GLY A 1089 49.47 -41.68 3.27
N ASN A 1090 50.16 -42.72 2.77
CA ASN A 1090 51.10 -42.62 1.66
C ASN A 1090 50.43 -43.08 0.36
N TRP A 1091 50.15 -42.16 -0.56
CA TRP A 1091 49.68 -42.42 -1.92
C TRP A 1091 48.47 -43.38 -2.02
N ILE A 1092 47.38 -43.02 -1.33
CA ILE A 1092 46.12 -43.75 -1.31
C ILE A 1092 45.27 -43.45 -2.57
N PRO A 1093 44.48 -44.40 -3.09
CA PRO A 1093 43.65 -44.18 -4.27
C PRO A 1093 42.44 -43.29 -3.97
N VAL A 1094 42.17 -42.33 -4.86
CA VAL A 1094 40.99 -41.46 -4.83
C VAL A 1094 39.86 -42.10 -5.63
N THR A 1095 38.73 -42.38 -4.97
CA THR A 1095 37.57 -43.06 -5.59
C THR A 1095 36.48 -42.11 -6.09
N GLY A 1096 36.67 -40.81 -5.92
CA GLY A 1096 35.69 -39.75 -6.17
C GLY A 1096 35.87 -39.00 -7.49
N SER A 1097 34.91 -38.13 -7.82
CA SER A 1097 34.96 -37.27 -9.02
C SER A 1097 35.94 -36.09 -8.90
N TRP A 1098 36.41 -35.78 -7.69
CA TRP A 1098 37.41 -34.76 -7.38
C TRP A 1098 38.15 -35.08 -6.06
N ALA A 1099 39.32 -34.47 -5.89
CA ALA A 1099 40.07 -34.42 -4.64
C ALA A 1099 40.59 -33.00 -4.37
N ARG A 1100 40.71 -32.62 -3.10
CA ARG A 1100 41.30 -31.34 -2.67
C ARG A 1100 42.36 -31.54 -1.59
N LEU A 1101 43.32 -30.63 -1.57
CA LEU A 1101 44.23 -30.42 -0.46
C LEU A 1101 44.11 -29.01 0.08
N ARG A 1102 44.02 -28.90 1.41
CA ARG A 1102 43.87 -27.64 2.13
C ARG A 1102 45.04 -27.45 3.10
N SER A 1103 45.52 -26.20 3.20
CA SER A 1103 46.46 -25.77 4.22
C SER A 1103 45.83 -24.67 5.08
N GLY A 1104 45.63 -24.97 6.37
CA GLY A 1104 45.11 -24.00 7.32
C GLY A 1104 46.12 -22.89 7.66
N SER A 1105 47.42 -23.20 7.66
CA SER A 1105 48.49 -22.23 7.93
C SER A 1105 48.70 -21.26 6.78
N LEU A 1106 48.57 -21.73 5.53
CA LEU A 1106 48.73 -20.92 4.33
C LEU A 1106 47.42 -20.24 3.88
N GLY A 1107 46.27 -20.66 4.43
CA GLY A 1107 44.95 -20.09 4.10
C GLY A 1107 44.49 -20.35 2.67
N VAL A 1108 45.01 -21.40 2.03
CA VAL A 1108 44.76 -21.75 0.62
C VAL A 1108 44.39 -23.22 0.52
N GLU A 1109 43.50 -23.54 -0.42
CA GLU A 1109 43.22 -24.88 -0.86
C GLU A 1109 43.24 -24.98 -2.38
N TRP A 1110 43.54 -26.18 -2.89
CA TRP A 1110 43.47 -26.46 -4.30
C TRP A 1110 42.87 -27.84 -4.56
N SER A 1111 42.25 -28.01 -5.72
CA SER A 1111 41.53 -29.22 -6.07
C SER A 1111 41.74 -29.65 -7.51
N LEU A 1112 41.61 -30.96 -7.72
CA LEU A 1112 41.75 -31.64 -9.00
C LEU A 1112 40.50 -32.50 -9.28
N PRO A 1113 39.98 -32.48 -10.52
CA PRO A 1113 38.96 -33.44 -10.94
C PRO A 1113 39.58 -34.81 -11.26
N ALA A 1114 38.77 -35.87 -11.32
CA ALA A 1114 39.22 -37.12 -11.94
C ALA A 1114 39.41 -36.95 -13.46
N VAL A 1115 40.48 -37.52 -14.03
CA VAL A 1115 40.77 -37.47 -15.48
C VAL A 1115 40.54 -38.86 -16.09
N ALA A 1116 39.83 -38.91 -17.22
CA ALA A 1116 39.55 -40.16 -17.90
C ALA A 1116 40.86 -40.86 -18.35
N GLY A 1117 41.01 -42.14 -18.00
CA GLY A 1117 42.20 -42.93 -18.33
C GLY A 1117 43.36 -42.81 -17.33
N ALA A 1118 43.21 -42.04 -16.25
CA ALA A 1118 44.14 -41.99 -15.13
C ALA A 1118 43.50 -42.47 -13.82
N SER A 1119 44.30 -43.08 -12.98
CA SER A 1119 44.00 -43.27 -11.56
C SER A 1119 44.55 -42.07 -10.78
N LEU A 1120 43.73 -41.45 -9.93
CA LEU A 1120 44.14 -40.34 -9.08
C LEU A 1120 44.55 -40.87 -7.69
N TYR A 1121 45.71 -40.46 -7.21
CA TYR A 1121 46.24 -40.81 -5.90
C TYR A 1121 46.46 -39.57 -5.06
N ALA A 1122 46.25 -39.69 -3.75
CA ALA A 1122 46.50 -38.64 -2.78
C ALA A 1122 47.48 -39.15 -1.73
N GLY A 1123 48.48 -38.37 -1.37
CA GLY A 1123 49.46 -38.82 -0.40
C GLY A 1123 50.18 -37.67 0.29
N ARG A 1124 50.61 -37.95 1.52
CA ARG A 1124 51.65 -37.18 2.19
C ARG A 1124 52.83 -38.12 2.40
N GLU A 1125 53.99 -37.76 1.90
CA GLU A 1125 55.20 -38.54 2.08
C GLU A 1125 56.15 -37.84 3.05
N LEU A 1126 56.57 -38.58 4.09
CA LEU A 1126 57.52 -38.12 5.10
C LEU A 1126 58.63 -39.17 5.25
N ALA A 1127 59.80 -38.88 4.69
CA ALA A 1127 61.02 -39.66 4.87
C ALA A 1127 62.20 -38.70 5.14
N ALA A 1128 62.43 -38.40 6.42
CA ALA A 1128 63.49 -37.50 6.84
C ALA A 1128 64.88 -38.08 6.53
N PRO A 1129 65.87 -37.25 6.11
CA PRO A 1129 65.80 -35.80 5.95
C PRO A 1129 65.28 -35.32 4.58
N ASP A 1130 65.02 -36.22 3.64
CA ASP A 1130 65.01 -35.89 2.20
C ASP A 1130 63.60 -35.64 1.60
N PHE A 1131 62.51 -36.15 2.22
CA PHE A 1131 61.14 -36.03 1.70
C PHE A 1131 60.15 -35.53 2.77
N ASP A 1132 59.44 -34.43 2.48
CA ASP A 1132 58.30 -33.93 3.28
C ASP A 1132 57.37 -33.08 2.38
N TRP A 1133 56.38 -33.72 1.76
CA TRP A 1133 55.41 -33.06 0.87
C TRP A 1133 54.04 -33.74 0.88
N ALA A 1134 53.05 -33.06 0.32
CA ALA A 1134 51.72 -33.61 0.06
C ALA A 1134 51.26 -33.29 -1.36
N GLY A 1135 50.58 -34.23 -2.02
CA GLY A 1135 50.21 -34.10 -3.42
C GLY A 1135 49.02 -34.93 -3.87
N LEU A 1136 48.57 -34.64 -5.09
CA LEU A 1136 47.50 -35.32 -5.81
C LEU A 1136 47.99 -35.69 -7.21
N ASP A 1137 48.23 -36.97 -7.46
CA ASP A 1137 48.96 -37.42 -8.64
C ASP A 1137 48.12 -38.28 -9.57
N TYR A 1138 48.26 -38.05 -10.87
CA TYR A 1138 47.64 -38.90 -11.88
C TYR A 1138 48.61 -39.98 -12.33
N ILE A 1139 48.16 -41.24 -12.33
CA ILE A 1139 48.89 -42.36 -12.91
C ILE A 1139 48.13 -42.90 -14.11
N PHE A 1140 48.76 -42.85 -15.28
CA PHE A 1140 48.25 -43.37 -16.55
C PHE A 1140 48.90 -44.73 -16.86
N PRO A 1141 48.16 -45.69 -17.46
CA PRO A 1141 48.71 -46.97 -17.89
C PRO A 1141 49.58 -46.83 -19.17
N SER A 1142 50.05 -47.94 -19.72
CA SER A 1142 51.07 -48.05 -20.79
C SER A 1142 50.75 -47.45 -22.18
N LYS A 1143 49.72 -46.59 -22.29
CA LYS A 1143 49.42 -45.78 -23.49
C LYS A 1143 49.10 -44.34 -23.05
N PHE A 1144 50.04 -43.43 -23.27
CA PHE A 1144 49.90 -42.01 -22.93
C PHE A 1144 50.20 -41.12 -24.13
N ASP A 1145 49.16 -40.47 -24.67
CA ASP A 1145 49.27 -39.50 -25.78
C ASP A 1145 49.24 -38.04 -25.29
N GLY A 1146 49.14 -37.83 -23.98
CA GLY A 1146 49.02 -36.54 -23.32
C GLY A 1146 47.80 -36.43 -22.41
N ALA A 1147 47.76 -35.40 -21.58
CA ALA A 1147 46.65 -35.09 -20.68
C ALA A 1147 46.45 -33.58 -20.57
N THR A 1148 45.19 -33.16 -20.38
CA THR A 1148 44.86 -31.77 -20.04
C THR A 1148 43.90 -31.77 -18.88
N TYR A 1149 44.22 -30.98 -17.85
CA TYR A 1149 43.40 -30.85 -16.65
C TYR A 1149 43.57 -29.45 -16.06
N HIS A 1150 42.70 -29.13 -15.10
CA HIS A 1150 42.67 -27.83 -14.45
C HIS A 1150 42.77 -28.00 -12.94
N ILE A 1151 43.66 -27.22 -12.32
CA ILE A 1151 43.80 -27.12 -10.87
C ILE A 1151 43.04 -25.87 -10.44
N ASN A 1152 41.97 -26.04 -9.67
CA ASN A 1152 41.28 -24.92 -9.04
C ASN A 1152 42.01 -24.51 -7.77
N ILE A 1153 42.35 -23.23 -7.61
CA ILE A 1153 43.02 -22.69 -6.43
C ILE A 1153 42.11 -21.62 -5.80
N GLN A 1154 41.82 -21.75 -4.50
CA GLN A 1154 40.97 -20.80 -3.78
C GLN A 1154 41.41 -20.63 -2.32
N GLU A 1155 40.86 -19.62 -1.63
CA GLU A 1155 41.09 -19.48 -0.19
C GLU A 1155 40.47 -20.65 0.57
N ALA A 1156 41.20 -21.15 1.57
CA ALA A 1156 40.69 -22.16 2.49
C ALA A 1156 39.61 -21.52 3.38
N ASN A 1157 38.35 -21.94 3.22
CA ASN A 1157 37.24 -21.57 4.12
C ASN A 1157 37.26 -22.36 5.44
#